data_AF-J3MDE5-F1
#
_entry.id   AF-J3MDE5-F1
#
_cell.length_a   1.000
_cell.length_b   1.000
_cell.length_c   1.000
_cell.angle_alpha   90.00
_cell.angle_beta   90.00
_cell.angle_gamma   90.00
#
_symmetry.space_group_name_H-M   'P 1'
#
loop_
_entity.id
_entity.type
_entity.pdbx_description
1 polymer ?
#
loop_
_entity_poly.entity_id
_entity_poly.type
_entity_poly.pdbx_seq_one_letter_code
_entity_poly.pdbx_strand_id
1 'polypeptide(L)'
;MADEDEKSKDGGDRPLEYCLRKYLLLLAIMVATVTYSAGFNPPGGVWQDTEAGHLAGDSIIRDTDYTRHLVFFYCNAAAFALSIVVIILIFILAIVHEKTGVWIAMLPLRVAMVLDLLGLVGAYAGGTSREVLKPRNACVLVIVLAYMAIQVVLTSFHDKLKLFIRCIGCCKDEETNGQPRPVEQPQPNKVEEKERRRKLLLLLATFVMSITYLAGLSAPGGYWDSTKEGHNAGDPVMWEHHSVRLKVFFAFNAVAFVMSLLIIMLLLDKQLVIPLLARDKVQEDQSTRRTSPVRTLALKVYIFIALVGLAGAYATGSSRGRNTTICVSSLVFAVLACIVVLKAIISHRSTHRSSIGGAKTSTESGEKNTRNGEGQTNTKRNGAGVQSNKSNADILEKAQSLVVLLSTLVATVTYQAGLVPPGGVWQDNSNGHEAGDPILLSIQPERYKVFFYCNSIALAASLVTIILVQYKPMLRRHILECAMILDLFGLIGAYSAGSCRDVTTSVYVIALAGGVLVYVVIHVVFFTLEDANMGKKDIDKDRNSEDKRRKRLLLFAVLCTTLSYQAGLTPPGGFRLKDDEFGHHAGDPVLFYNYPRRYKAFFYCNSVSFMSSIAFIILLVNPNLYRPAIRSYALSVCTGVGMFALICAYAAGSTQHLKTSIYIFGLVALVLFIMMLVIIYLYWRDVNKGKKDEEKGEKSRVTQDGDVRKQETKTLKPIETRSDVGMEGDNITANSIENTEQEEITTESAKEEHKSKKKHATLKYLMLLGVLAASVTYQAGLNPPGGVWQGNSNGHAAGNPVMHDNRRLRYLIFFYSNSISFLASIVVIILLLPEKLQENWSLKVMNITIVLDLFGLLLAYMAGSRMRLESSGYVIVFVIAALGVAAIHKMWPLVRKYWEKEKRNNGQH
;
A
#
# COMPACT_ATOMS: atom_id res chain seq x y z
N MET A 1 7.05 4.19 1.49
CA MET A 1 6.36 5.05 2.50
C MET A 1 7.34 5.47 3.62
N ALA A 2 8.53 5.95 3.25
CA ALA A 2 9.61 6.34 4.16
C ALA A 2 10.02 7.80 3.88
N ASP A 3 9.76 8.68 4.84
CA ASP A 3 10.44 9.95 5.13
C ASP A 3 9.72 10.50 6.37
N GLU A 4 10.27 10.19 7.55
CA GLU A 4 9.93 10.84 8.82
C GLU A 4 10.90 11.99 9.16
N ASP A 5 11.97 12.20 8.40
CA ASP A 5 12.98 13.20 8.73
C ASP A 5 12.87 14.45 7.84
N GLU A 6 11.99 15.37 8.24
CA GLU A 6 12.21 16.78 7.93
C GLU A 6 11.50 17.65 8.98
N LYS A 7 12.09 17.76 10.17
CA LYS A 7 11.83 18.89 11.08
C LYS A 7 12.60 20.09 10.54
N SER A 8 11.88 21.01 9.90
CA SER A 8 12.39 22.36 9.65
C SER A 8 12.60 23.03 11.01
N LYS A 9 13.76 23.67 11.20
CA LYS A 9 14.16 24.46 12.40
C LYS A 9 13.28 25.69 12.68
N ASP A 10 12.13 25.81 12.03
CA ASP A 10 11.24 26.96 12.15
C ASP A 10 9.94 26.49 12.82
N GLY A 11 9.65 27.05 13.99
CA GLY A 11 8.60 26.66 14.93
C GLY A 11 7.17 26.94 14.48
N GLY A 12 6.89 26.83 13.18
CA GLY A 12 5.54 26.97 12.62
C GLY A 12 4.78 25.65 12.67
N ASP A 13 3.64 25.65 13.37
CA ASP A 13 2.68 24.56 13.41
C ASP A 13 2.29 24.15 11.97
N ARG A 14 2.75 22.98 11.50
CA ARG A 14 2.37 22.50 10.17
C ARG A 14 0.85 22.23 10.16
N PRO A 15 0.08 22.77 9.20
CA PRO A 15 -1.35 22.50 9.16
C PRO A 15 -1.59 20.99 9.04
N LEU A 16 -2.43 20.46 9.95
CA LEU A 16 -2.91 19.07 10.00
C LEU A 16 -3.35 18.50 8.63
N GLU A 17 -3.73 19.40 7.73
CA GLU A 17 -4.11 19.17 6.35
C GLU A 17 -3.01 18.51 5.49
N TYR A 18 -1.72 18.81 5.74
CA TYR A 18 -0.60 18.20 5.01
C TYR A 18 -0.44 16.71 5.32
N CYS A 19 -0.60 16.32 6.59
CA CYS A 19 -0.53 14.92 7.02
C CYS A 19 -1.69 14.10 6.47
N LEU A 20 -2.88 14.70 6.35
CA LEU A 20 -4.05 14.01 5.82
C LEU A 20 -3.88 13.59 4.36
N ARG A 21 -3.19 14.39 3.54
CA ARG A 21 -3.03 14.15 2.11
C ARG A 21 -2.47 12.78 1.73
N LYS A 22 -1.47 12.28 2.49
CA LYS A 22 -0.88 10.95 2.27
C LYS A 22 -1.90 9.83 2.52
N TYR A 23 -2.81 10.03 3.47
CA TYR A 23 -3.88 9.09 3.83
C TYR A 23 -5.01 9.10 2.82
N LEU A 24 -5.42 10.29 2.36
CA LEU A 24 -6.41 10.46 1.30
C LEU A 24 -5.95 9.75 0.03
N LEU A 25 -4.66 9.89 -0.29
CA LEU A 25 -4.05 9.23 -1.44
C LEU A 25 -4.08 7.71 -1.32
N LEU A 26 -3.65 7.17 -0.18
CA LEU A 26 -3.66 5.72 0.05
C LEU A 26 -5.08 5.14 -0.04
N LEU A 27 -6.06 5.82 0.55
CA LEU A 27 -7.45 5.37 0.48
C LEU A 27 -7.98 5.43 -0.96
N ALA A 28 -7.80 6.54 -1.67
CA ALA A 28 -8.30 6.69 -3.03
C ALA A 28 -7.68 5.65 -3.99
N ILE A 29 -6.39 5.34 -3.82
CA ILE A 29 -5.74 4.24 -4.56
C ILE A 29 -6.42 2.91 -4.24
N MET A 30 -6.70 2.65 -2.97
CA MET A 30 -7.35 1.42 -2.55
C MET A 30 -8.77 1.31 -3.10
N VAL A 31 -9.57 2.38 -3.00
CA VAL A 31 -10.93 2.43 -3.53
C VAL A 31 -10.92 2.25 -5.04
N ALA A 32 -10.09 3.01 -5.78
CA ALA A 32 -9.93 2.82 -7.22
C ALA A 32 -9.56 1.38 -7.60
N THR A 33 -8.67 0.75 -6.82
CA THR A 33 -8.25 -0.64 -7.06
C THR A 33 -9.43 -1.60 -6.98
N VAL A 34 -10.21 -1.50 -5.91
CA VAL A 34 -11.30 -2.46 -5.66
C VAL A 34 -12.51 -2.21 -6.56
N THR A 35 -12.83 -0.96 -6.87
CA THR A 35 -13.96 -0.62 -7.76
C THR A 35 -13.65 -0.95 -9.20
N TYR A 36 -12.39 -0.84 -9.64
CA TYR A 36 -11.96 -1.26 -10.97
C TYR A 36 -12.12 -2.77 -11.15
N SER A 37 -11.66 -3.57 -10.18
CA SER A 37 -11.82 -5.02 -10.19
C SER A 37 -13.29 -5.46 -10.15
N ALA A 38 -14.09 -4.85 -9.27
CA ALA A 38 -15.53 -5.12 -9.18
C ALA A 38 -16.32 -4.70 -10.43
N GLY A 39 -15.87 -3.66 -11.13
CA GLY A 39 -16.52 -3.20 -12.36
C GLY A 39 -16.44 -4.18 -13.53
N PHE A 40 -15.44 -5.09 -13.53
CA PHE A 40 -15.31 -6.15 -14.54
C PHE A 40 -15.88 -7.50 -14.10
N ASN A 41 -16.14 -7.65 -12.80
CA ASN A 41 -16.69 -8.86 -12.19
C ASN A 41 -17.97 -8.48 -11.45
N PRO A 42 -19.09 -8.26 -12.17
CA PRO A 42 -20.31 -7.81 -11.55
C PRO A 42 -20.84 -8.85 -10.55
N PRO A 43 -21.51 -8.40 -9.48
CA PRO A 43 -22.10 -9.28 -8.48
C PRO A 43 -23.15 -10.19 -9.14
N GLY A 44 -23.24 -11.43 -8.67
CA GLY A 44 -24.05 -12.47 -9.31
C GLY A 44 -23.40 -13.11 -10.54
N GLY A 45 -22.23 -12.63 -10.99
CA GLY A 45 -21.52 -13.19 -12.13
C GLY A 45 -22.06 -12.71 -13.49
N VAL A 46 -21.62 -13.40 -14.52
CA VAL A 46 -21.96 -13.14 -15.92
C VAL A 46 -22.48 -14.41 -16.58
N TRP A 47 -23.37 -14.27 -17.56
CA TRP A 47 -23.86 -15.37 -18.38
C TRP A 47 -22.69 -16.02 -19.13
N GLN A 48 -22.56 -17.35 -19.06
CA GLN A 48 -21.50 -18.07 -19.78
C GLN A 48 -21.89 -18.37 -21.24
N ASP A 49 -23.17 -18.69 -21.47
CA ASP A 49 -23.70 -19.05 -22.77
C ASP A 49 -24.69 -18.00 -23.29
N THR A 50 -24.80 -17.92 -24.63
CA THR A 50 -25.79 -17.07 -25.31
C THR A 50 -27.06 -17.88 -25.55
N GLU A 51 -27.99 -17.82 -24.61
CA GLU A 51 -29.29 -18.51 -24.67
C GLU A 51 -30.40 -17.59 -24.13
N ALA A 52 -31.67 -17.92 -24.37
CA ALA A 52 -32.84 -17.30 -23.72
C ALA A 52 -32.91 -15.74 -23.74
N GLY A 53 -32.32 -15.08 -24.74
CA GLY A 53 -32.39 -13.62 -24.90
C GLY A 53 -31.29 -12.82 -24.18
N HIS A 54 -30.32 -13.50 -23.56
CA HIS A 54 -29.11 -12.88 -22.99
C HIS A 54 -27.86 -13.29 -23.78
N LEU A 55 -26.86 -12.40 -23.81
CA LEU A 55 -25.56 -12.64 -24.45
C LEU A 55 -24.54 -13.11 -23.40
N ALA A 56 -23.64 -13.99 -23.81
CA ALA A 56 -22.50 -14.36 -22.96
C ALA A 56 -21.73 -13.10 -22.52
N GLY A 57 -21.28 -13.09 -21.26
CA GLY A 57 -20.56 -11.98 -20.64
C GLY A 57 -21.44 -10.85 -20.12
N ASP A 58 -22.74 -10.83 -20.44
CA ASP A 58 -23.70 -9.90 -19.83
C ASP A 58 -23.88 -10.23 -18.33
N SER A 59 -24.09 -9.19 -17.53
CA SER A 59 -24.23 -9.32 -16.08
C SER A 59 -25.58 -9.95 -15.70
N ILE A 60 -25.56 -11.03 -14.92
CA ILE A 60 -26.78 -11.76 -14.54
C ILE A 60 -27.70 -10.89 -13.66
N ILE A 61 -27.13 -10.13 -12.72
CA ILE A 61 -27.92 -9.25 -11.84
C ILE A 61 -28.69 -8.17 -12.62
N ARG A 62 -28.25 -7.79 -13.83
CA ARG A 62 -28.98 -6.84 -14.66
C ARG A 62 -30.34 -7.37 -15.07
N ASP A 63 -30.40 -8.66 -15.38
CA ASP A 63 -31.60 -9.30 -15.90
C ASP A 63 -32.49 -9.82 -14.75
N THR A 64 -31.89 -10.22 -13.61
CA THR A 64 -32.63 -10.74 -12.45
C THR A 64 -33.13 -9.64 -11.49
N ASP A 65 -32.34 -8.58 -11.27
CA ASP A 65 -32.72 -7.42 -10.44
C ASP A 65 -32.08 -6.13 -10.99
N TYR A 66 -32.76 -5.54 -11.95
CA TYR A 66 -32.32 -4.32 -12.62
C TYR A 66 -32.07 -3.16 -11.64
N THR A 67 -32.86 -3.04 -10.56
CA THR A 67 -32.71 -1.94 -9.60
C THR A 67 -31.39 -2.07 -8.84
N ARG A 68 -31.07 -3.27 -8.35
CA ARG A 68 -29.80 -3.55 -7.68
C ARG A 68 -28.62 -3.38 -8.60
N HIS A 69 -28.74 -3.84 -9.85
CA HIS A 69 -27.72 -3.63 -10.86
C HIS A 69 -27.39 -2.14 -11.04
N LEU A 70 -28.41 -1.28 -11.17
CA LEU A 70 -28.19 0.17 -11.31
C LEU A 70 -27.51 0.77 -10.07
N VAL A 71 -27.98 0.42 -8.86
CA VAL A 71 -27.37 0.90 -7.62
C VAL A 71 -25.90 0.48 -7.55
N PHE A 72 -25.60 -0.80 -7.76
CA PHE A 72 -24.23 -1.30 -7.77
C PHE A 72 -23.38 -0.56 -8.82
N PHE A 73 -23.84 -0.54 -10.06
CA PHE A 73 -23.07 -0.01 -11.18
C PHE A 73 -22.76 1.47 -11.02
N TYR A 74 -23.77 2.31 -10.77
CA TYR A 74 -23.58 3.76 -10.66
C TYR A 74 -22.76 4.13 -9.43
N CYS A 75 -23.00 3.49 -8.27
CA CYS A 75 -22.23 3.76 -7.07
C CYS A 75 -20.78 3.30 -7.21
N ASN A 76 -20.52 2.13 -7.81
CA ASN A 76 -19.17 1.61 -8.04
C ASN A 76 -18.39 2.47 -9.04
N ALA A 77 -19.03 2.85 -10.16
CA ALA A 77 -18.42 3.73 -11.16
C ALA A 77 -18.16 5.14 -10.60
N ALA A 78 -19.05 5.65 -9.75
CA ALA A 78 -18.85 6.95 -9.10
C ALA A 78 -17.69 6.92 -8.11
N ALA A 79 -17.58 5.88 -7.29
CA ALA A 79 -16.44 5.69 -6.39
C ALA A 79 -15.12 5.58 -7.19
N PHE A 80 -15.08 4.76 -8.25
CA PHE A 80 -13.92 4.69 -9.13
C PHE A 80 -13.51 6.06 -9.70
N ALA A 81 -14.46 6.79 -10.29
CA ALA A 81 -14.21 8.10 -10.90
C ALA A 81 -13.75 9.13 -9.86
N LEU A 82 -14.44 9.24 -8.72
CA LEU A 82 -14.09 10.14 -7.63
C LEU A 82 -12.71 9.83 -7.06
N SER A 83 -12.38 8.57 -6.88
CA SER A 83 -11.05 8.13 -6.44
C SER A 83 -9.93 8.56 -7.39
N ILE A 84 -10.13 8.39 -8.71
CA ILE A 84 -9.15 8.82 -9.72
C ILE A 84 -9.02 10.35 -9.75
N VAL A 85 -10.13 11.09 -9.62
CA VAL A 85 -10.08 12.56 -9.49
C VAL A 85 -9.33 12.96 -8.22
N VAL A 86 -9.61 12.33 -7.07
CA VAL A 86 -8.91 12.61 -5.80
C VAL A 86 -7.41 12.41 -5.97
N ILE A 87 -7.00 11.34 -6.65
CA ILE A 87 -5.60 11.05 -6.99
C ILE A 87 -5.00 12.19 -7.85
N ILE A 88 -5.66 12.56 -8.95
CA ILE A 88 -5.19 13.62 -9.86
C ILE A 88 -5.13 14.97 -9.13
N LEU A 89 -6.12 15.28 -8.31
CA LEU A 89 -6.19 16.52 -7.55
C LEU A 89 -5.05 16.58 -6.53
N ILE A 90 -4.83 15.50 -5.77
CA ILE A 90 -3.69 15.39 -4.87
C ILE A 90 -2.40 15.62 -5.64
N PHE A 91 -2.28 15.11 -6.87
CA PHE A 91 -1.10 15.35 -7.70
C PHE A 91 -0.96 16.82 -8.13
N ILE A 92 -2.02 17.44 -8.65
CA ILE A 92 -2.02 18.86 -9.07
C ILE A 92 -1.73 19.79 -7.89
N LEU A 93 -2.40 19.60 -6.74
CA LEU A 93 -2.14 20.37 -5.52
C LEU A 93 -0.68 20.20 -5.05
N ALA A 94 -0.03 19.06 -5.34
CA ALA A 94 1.41 18.92 -5.11
C ALA A 94 2.20 19.95 -5.89
N ILE A 95 1.93 20.02 -7.19
CA ILE A 95 2.68 20.81 -8.15
C ILE A 95 2.43 22.29 -7.90
N VAL A 96 1.17 22.67 -7.67
CA VAL A 96 0.77 24.06 -7.42
C VAL A 96 1.39 24.56 -6.12
N HIS A 97 1.30 23.81 -5.03
CA HIS A 97 1.93 24.19 -3.75
C HIS A 97 3.44 24.37 -3.89
N GLU A 98 4.10 23.50 -4.67
CA GLU A 98 5.55 23.57 -4.89
C GLU A 98 5.96 24.81 -5.70
N LYS A 99 5.14 25.25 -6.66
CA LYS A 99 5.41 26.44 -7.49
C LYS A 99 5.01 27.77 -6.86
N THR A 100 3.86 27.82 -6.18
CA THR A 100 3.23 29.08 -5.75
C THR A 100 3.31 29.33 -4.25
N GLY A 101 3.62 28.31 -3.44
CA GLY A 101 3.61 28.42 -1.98
C GLY A 101 2.21 28.59 -1.36
N VAL A 102 1.15 28.61 -2.17
CA VAL A 102 -0.23 28.83 -1.72
C VAL A 102 -0.82 27.55 -1.11
N TRP A 103 -1.36 27.67 0.10
CA TRP A 103 -2.05 26.59 0.81
C TRP A 103 -3.54 26.57 0.46
N ILE A 104 -3.88 25.81 -0.58
CA ILE A 104 -5.27 25.60 -1.00
C ILE A 104 -6.02 24.75 0.05
N ALA A 105 -7.21 25.19 0.45
CA ALA A 105 -8.02 24.51 1.46
C ALA A 105 -8.45 23.10 1.04
N MET A 106 -8.17 22.09 1.88
CA MET A 106 -8.45 20.66 1.63
C MET A 106 -9.92 20.22 1.77
N LEU A 107 -10.86 21.17 1.84
CA LEU A 107 -12.30 20.88 1.98
C LEU A 107 -12.87 20.10 0.78
N PRO A 108 -12.59 20.46 -0.49
CA PRO A 108 -13.14 19.75 -1.65
C PRO A 108 -12.69 18.29 -1.68
N LEU A 109 -11.44 18.04 -1.29
CA LEU A 109 -10.86 16.71 -1.25
C LEU A 109 -11.51 15.80 -0.19
N ARG A 110 -11.94 16.36 0.94
CA ARG A 110 -12.69 15.64 1.96
C ARG A 110 -14.12 15.32 1.51
N VAL A 111 -14.77 16.28 0.87
CA VAL A 111 -16.13 16.07 0.34
C VAL A 111 -16.09 14.99 -0.74
N ALA A 112 -15.15 15.06 -1.68
CA ALA A 112 -14.95 14.03 -2.71
C ALA A 112 -14.71 12.64 -2.10
N MET A 113 -13.91 12.55 -1.05
CA MET A 113 -13.63 11.28 -0.35
C MET A 113 -14.85 10.74 0.42
N VAL A 114 -15.66 11.61 1.02
CA VAL A 114 -16.89 11.18 1.69
C VAL A 114 -17.89 10.66 0.67
N LEU A 115 -18.05 11.35 -0.47
CA LEU A 115 -18.87 10.88 -1.59
C LEU A 115 -18.35 9.55 -2.16
N ASP A 116 -17.04 9.40 -2.27
CA ASP A 116 -16.36 8.17 -2.69
C ASP A 116 -16.69 6.99 -1.76
N LEU A 117 -16.57 7.18 -0.44
CA LEU A 117 -16.92 6.17 0.56
C LEU A 117 -18.42 5.84 0.60
N LEU A 118 -19.29 6.83 0.38
CA LEU A 118 -20.73 6.61 0.23
C LEU A 118 -21.04 5.80 -1.03
N GLY A 119 -20.35 6.08 -2.14
CA GLY A 119 -20.41 5.28 -3.37
C GLY A 119 -19.98 3.84 -3.10
N LEU A 120 -18.88 3.62 -2.38
CA LEU A 120 -18.42 2.28 -2.03
C LEU A 120 -19.46 1.51 -1.19
N VAL A 121 -20.06 2.17 -0.20
CA VAL A 121 -21.11 1.57 0.65
C VAL A 121 -22.37 1.26 -0.15
N GLY A 122 -22.79 2.17 -1.05
CA GLY A 122 -23.92 1.95 -1.94
C GLY A 122 -23.70 0.78 -2.90
N ALA A 123 -22.50 0.68 -3.47
CA ALA A 123 -22.11 -0.42 -4.33
C ALA A 123 -22.12 -1.76 -3.59
N TYR A 124 -21.54 -1.81 -2.38
CA TYR A 124 -21.57 -3.01 -1.54
C TYR A 124 -22.99 -3.43 -1.20
N ALA A 125 -23.85 -2.48 -0.78
CA ALA A 125 -25.24 -2.77 -0.43
C ALA A 125 -26.08 -3.24 -1.62
N GLY A 126 -25.84 -2.69 -2.82
CA GLY A 126 -26.51 -3.12 -4.05
C GLY A 126 -26.01 -4.46 -4.58
N GLY A 127 -24.72 -4.76 -4.40
CA GLY A 127 -24.06 -5.93 -4.98
C GLY A 127 -24.01 -7.18 -4.09
N THR A 128 -24.10 -7.07 -2.77
CA THR A 128 -24.08 -8.28 -1.91
C THR A 128 -25.35 -9.12 -2.02
N SER A 129 -25.21 -10.44 -1.86
CA SER A 129 -26.25 -11.46 -2.09
C SER A 129 -27.56 -11.23 -1.33
N ARG A 130 -28.67 -11.51 -2.03
CA ARG A 130 -30.09 -11.22 -1.70
C ARG A 130 -30.57 -11.80 -0.37
N GLU A 131 -30.13 -13.01 -0.04
CA GLU A 131 -30.68 -13.84 1.03
C GLU A 131 -30.02 -13.64 2.42
N VAL A 132 -28.84 -12.99 2.48
CA VAL A 132 -28.06 -12.89 3.74
C VAL A 132 -28.13 -11.49 4.35
N LEU A 133 -28.01 -10.44 3.53
CA LEU A 133 -28.27 -9.07 3.94
C LEU A 133 -29.70 -8.71 3.54
N LYS A 134 -30.67 -8.97 4.42
CA LYS A 134 -32.04 -8.50 4.23
C LYS A 134 -31.99 -7.00 3.91
N PRO A 135 -32.74 -6.51 2.90
CA PRO A 135 -32.65 -5.13 2.42
C PRO A 135 -32.83 -4.11 3.56
N ARG A 136 -33.66 -4.43 4.56
CA ARG A 136 -33.80 -3.64 5.79
C ARG A 136 -32.50 -3.44 6.56
N ASN A 137 -31.70 -4.50 6.74
CA ASN A 137 -30.44 -4.45 7.47
C ASN A 137 -29.36 -3.71 6.67
N ALA A 138 -29.35 -3.87 5.34
CA ALA A 138 -28.49 -3.11 4.45
C ALA A 138 -28.81 -1.61 4.49
N CYS A 139 -30.09 -1.22 4.42
CA CYS A 139 -30.51 0.18 4.54
C CYS A 139 -30.13 0.80 5.88
N VAL A 140 -30.34 0.10 7.00
CA VAL A 140 -29.92 0.59 8.33
C VAL A 140 -28.41 0.82 8.37
N LEU A 141 -27.63 -0.09 7.81
CA LEU A 141 -26.17 0.04 7.77
C LEU A 141 -25.74 1.25 6.92
N VAL A 142 -26.34 1.43 5.73
CA VAL A 142 -26.10 2.57 4.85
C VAL A 142 -26.47 3.88 5.56
N ILE A 143 -27.60 3.92 6.26
CA ILE A 143 -28.06 5.11 7.01
C ILE A 143 -27.09 5.44 8.15
N VAL A 144 -26.63 4.45 8.93
CA VAL A 144 -25.67 4.67 10.02
C VAL A 144 -24.34 5.20 9.47
N LEU A 145 -23.82 4.60 8.40
CA LEU A 145 -22.57 5.05 7.78
C LEU A 145 -22.73 6.43 7.11
N ALA A 146 -23.88 6.70 6.47
CA ALA A 146 -24.17 7.98 5.86
C ALA A 146 -24.34 9.08 6.91
N TYR A 147 -25.02 8.80 8.02
CA TYR A 147 -25.13 9.71 9.15
C TYR A 147 -23.74 10.06 9.70
N MET A 148 -22.90 9.05 9.94
CA MET A 148 -21.53 9.28 10.41
C MET A 148 -20.70 10.08 9.39
N ALA A 149 -20.85 9.82 8.10
CA ALA A 149 -20.16 10.54 7.04
C ALA A 149 -20.61 12.01 6.95
N ILE A 150 -21.91 12.27 7.05
CA ILE A 150 -22.50 13.62 7.09
C ILE A 150 -21.99 14.36 8.33
N GLN A 151 -21.95 13.71 9.50
CA GLN A 151 -21.40 14.31 10.72
C GLN A 151 -19.95 14.76 10.53
N VAL A 152 -19.08 13.96 9.90
CA VAL A 152 -17.69 14.33 9.61
C VAL A 152 -17.58 15.56 8.69
N VAL A 153 -18.50 15.72 7.74
CA VAL A 153 -18.55 16.89 6.86
C VAL A 153 -19.08 18.12 7.60
N LEU A 154 -20.14 17.96 8.38
CA LEU A 154 -20.80 19.04 9.11
C LEU A 154 -19.89 19.64 10.18
N THR A 155 -19.14 18.81 10.92
CA THR A 155 -18.11 19.28 11.88
C THR A 155 -16.98 20.02 11.17
N SER A 156 -16.56 19.54 9.99
CA SER A 156 -15.54 20.21 9.17
C SER A 156 -15.97 21.61 8.67
N PHE A 157 -17.27 21.83 8.47
CA PHE A 157 -17.84 23.12 8.09
C PHE A 157 -18.04 24.06 9.28
N HIS A 158 -18.51 23.53 10.42
CA HIS A 158 -18.81 24.33 11.62
C HIS A 158 -17.58 25.08 12.14
N ASP A 159 -16.39 24.46 12.13
CA ASP A 159 -15.15 25.11 12.59
C ASP A 159 -14.74 26.30 11.70
N LYS A 160 -14.96 26.21 10.38
CA LYS A 160 -14.69 27.34 9.47
C LYS A 160 -15.70 28.45 9.63
N LEU A 161 -16.97 28.13 9.89
CA LEU A 161 -18.01 29.11 10.17
C LEU A 161 -17.76 29.82 11.51
N LYS A 162 -17.33 29.10 12.54
CA LYS A 162 -17.01 29.67 13.87
C LYS A 162 -15.78 30.56 13.84
N LEU A 163 -14.75 30.17 13.11
CA LEU A 163 -13.56 31.00 12.87
C LEU A 163 -13.92 32.24 12.02
N PHE A 164 -14.80 32.09 11.04
CA PHE A 164 -15.30 33.19 10.20
C PHE A 164 -16.14 34.20 11.00
N ILE A 165 -17.04 33.72 11.88
CA ILE A 165 -17.82 34.58 12.78
C ILE A 165 -16.91 35.30 13.78
N ARG A 166 -15.89 34.63 14.32
CA ARG A 166 -14.89 35.23 15.23
C ARG A 166 -14.00 36.27 14.54
N CYS A 167 -13.74 36.13 13.23
CA CYS A 167 -13.04 37.14 12.43
C CYS A 167 -13.93 38.32 12.01
N ILE A 168 -15.26 38.17 12.06
CA ILE A 168 -16.22 39.27 11.82
C ILE A 168 -16.52 40.01 13.14
N GLY A 169 -16.49 39.30 14.27
CA GLY A 169 -16.69 39.87 15.60
C GLY A 169 -15.39 40.32 16.28
N CYS A 170 -14.70 41.32 15.73
CA CYS A 170 -13.81 42.13 16.57
C CYS A 170 -14.66 43.21 17.25
N CYS A 171 -15.01 43.01 18.53
CA CYS A 171 -15.13 44.08 19.51
C CYS A 171 -15.20 43.50 20.92
N LYS A 172 -14.20 43.92 21.74
CA LYS A 172 -14.04 43.78 23.20
C LYS A 172 -13.50 42.45 23.72
N ASP A 173 -12.18 42.42 23.92
CA ASP A 173 -11.56 41.62 24.98
C ASP A 173 -11.20 42.59 26.12
N GLU A 174 -11.76 42.36 27.31
CA GLU A 174 -11.29 42.93 28.57
C GLU A 174 -10.02 42.18 29.02
N GLU A 175 -8.94 42.92 29.26
CA GLU A 175 -7.73 42.41 29.89
C GLU A 175 -8.04 41.96 31.33
N THR A 176 -8.01 40.66 31.59
CA THR A 176 -7.80 40.14 32.95
C THR A 176 -6.37 39.63 33.08
N ASN A 177 -5.63 40.32 33.94
CA ASN A 177 -4.23 40.12 34.26
C ASN A 177 -4.05 38.75 34.98
N GLY A 178 -3.45 37.78 34.30
CA GLY A 178 -3.18 36.45 34.82
C GLY A 178 -1.74 36.03 34.54
N GLN A 179 -0.97 35.82 35.60
CA GLN A 179 0.46 35.50 35.60
C GLN A 179 0.80 34.27 34.71
N PRO A 180 1.89 34.30 33.92
CA PRO A 180 2.22 33.17 33.05
C PRO A 180 2.74 31.98 33.85
N ARG A 181 2.05 30.84 33.75
CA ARG A 181 2.58 29.54 34.20
C ARG A 181 3.60 29.01 33.18
N PRO A 182 4.60 28.22 33.60
CA PRO A 182 5.63 27.71 32.71
C PRO A 182 4.99 26.83 31.62
N VAL A 183 5.23 27.16 30.35
CA VAL A 183 4.85 26.32 29.22
C VAL A 183 5.82 25.15 29.13
N GLU A 184 5.43 24.03 29.71
CA GLU A 184 6.21 22.80 29.67
C GLU A 184 6.12 22.19 28.25
N GLN A 185 7.20 22.32 27.46
CA GLN A 185 7.27 21.83 26.09
C GLN A 185 6.88 20.34 26.01
N PRO A 186 6.00 19.91 25.08
CA PRO A 186 5.66 18.51 24.91
C PRO A 186 6.92 17.74 24.48
N GLN A 187 7.25 16.63 25.16
CA GLN A 187 8.34 15.76 24.74
C GLN A 187 8.10 15.30 23.28
N PRO A 188 9.02 15.57 22.34
CA PRO A 188 8.81 15.36 20.91
C PRO A 188 8.53 13.89 20.53
N ASN A 189 9.01 12.93 21.32
CA ASN A 189 8.92 11.50 21.00
C ASN A 189 7.49 10.91 21.12
N LYS A 190 6.65 11.43 22.03
CA LYS A 190 5.30 10.85 22.29
C LYS A 190 4.27 11.25 21.23
N VAL A 191 4.40 12.44 20.64
CA VAL A 191 3.49 12.93 19.58
C VAL A 191 3.71 12.14 18.29
N GLU A 192 4.96 11.87 17.95
CA GLU A 192 5.35 11.13 16.75
C GLU A 192 4.86 9.67 16.78
N GLU A 193 4.91 9.04 17.95
CA GLU A 193 4.43 7.66 18.15
C GLU A 193 2.90 7.54 17.96
N LYS A 194 2.13 8.51 18.43
CA LYS A 194 0.66 8.56 18.25
C LYS A 194 0.28 8.73 16.78
N GLU A 195 0.95 9.63 16.07
CA GLU A 195 0.74 9.82 14.63
C GLU A 195 1.09 8.53 13.85
N ARG A 196 2.16 7.84 14.26
CA ARG A 196 2.55 6.56 13.67
C ARG A 196 1.52 5.46 13.88
N ARG A 197 0.97 5.31 15.09
CA ARG A 197 -0.12 4.35 15.37
C ARG A 197 -1.34 4.59 14.48
N ARG A 198 -1.69 5.86 14.23
CA ARG A 198 -2.76 6.22 13.28
C ARG A 198 -2.45 5.76 11.85
N LYS A 199 -1.20 5.94 11.38
CA LYS A 199 -0.75 5.45 10.05
C LYS A 199 -1.03 3.96 9.90
N LEU A 200 -0.64 3.19 10.91
CA LEU A 200 -0.78 1.74 10.91
C LEU A 200 -2.24 1.30 10.92
N LEU A 201 -3.07 1.91 11.80
CA LEU A 201 -4.49 1.60 11.88
C LEU A 201 -5.25 1.92 10.60
N LEU A 202 -4.94 3.05 9.96
CA LEU A 202 -5.57 3.39 8.69
C LEU A 202 -5.17 2.40 7.61
N LEU A 203 -3.87 2.09 7.46
CA LEU A 203 -3.40 1.14 6.47
C LEU A 203 -4.09 -0.22 6.64
N LEU A 204 -4.19 -0.69 7.88
CA LEU A 204 -4.84 -1.95 8.18
C LEU A 204 -6.34 -1.91 7.91
N ALA A 205 -7.03 -0.83 8.28
CA ALA A 205 -8.45 -0.66 7.98
C ALA A 205 -8.71 -0.60 6.47
N THR A 206 -7.89 0.12 5.70
CA THR A 206 -8.00 0.16 4.24
C THR A 206 -7.78 -1.20 3.59
N PHE A 207 -6.86 -2.01 4.14
CA PHE A 207 -6.62 -3.38 3.71
C PHE A 207 -7.80 -4.31 4.01
N VAL A 208 -8.37 -4.25 5.23
CA VAL A 208 -9.54 -5.08 5.56
C VAL A 208 -10.74 -4.66 4.72
N MET A 209 -10.98 -3.36 4.57
CA MET A 209 -12.03 -2.81 3.72
C MET A 209 -11.91 -3.29 2.28
N SER A 210 -10.71 -3.30 1.71
CA SER A 210 -10.52 -3.69 0.32
C SER A 210 -10.81 -5.16 0.06
N ILE A 211 -10.33 -6.03 0.93
CA ILE A 211 -10.57 -7.48 0.80
C ILE A 211 -12.05 -7.78 0.98
N THR A 212 -12.65 -7.23 2.03
CA THR A 212 -14.06 -7.50 2.36
C THR A 212 -15.02 -6.92 1.33
N TYR A 213 -14.66 -5.81 0.67
CA TYR A 213 -15.44 -5.29 -0.47
C TYR A 213 -15.49 -6.29 -1.63
N LEU A 214 -14.33 -6.75 -2.13
CA LEU A 214 -14.27 -7.76 -3.19
C LEU A 214 -14.98 -9.05 -2.79
N ALA A 215 -14.70 -9.54 -1.59
CA ALA A 215 -15.25 -10.79 -1.08
C ALA A 215 -16.75 -10.74 -0.79
N GLY A 216 -17.30 -9.55 -0.51
CA GLY A 216 -18.74 -9.38 -0.32
C GLY A 216 -19.53 -9.24 -1.61
N LEU A 217 -18.86 -8.93 -2.72
CA LEU A 217 -19.44 -8.89 -4.07
C LEU A 217 -19.31 -10.22 -4.82
N SER A 218 -18.44 -11.10 -4.33
CA SER A 218 -18.19 -12.43 -4.91
C SER A 218 -18.50 -13.52 -3.89
N ALA A 219 -19.52 -14.33 -4.15
CA ALA A 219 -19.78 -15.49 -3.32
C ALA A 219 -18.63 -16.50 -3.45
N PRO A 220 -18.15 -17.11 -2.34
CA PRO A 220 -17.16 -18.17 -2.44
C PRO A 220 -17.78 -19.35 -3.20
N GLY A 221 -17.05 -19.88 -4.16
CA GLY A 221 -17.57 -20.90 -5.08
C GLY A 221 -18.43 -20.35 -6.23
N GLY A 222 -18.51 -19.03 -6.41
CA GLY A 222 -19.15 -18.43 -7.56
C GLY A 222 -20.68 -18.43 -7.52
N TYR A 223 -21.27 -18.20 -8.68
CA TYR A 223 -22.71 -18.03 -8.89
C TYR A 223 -23.20 -19.00 -9.97
N TRP A 224 -24.45 -19.41 -9.87
CA TRP A 224 -25.12 -20.15 -10.93
C TRP A 224 -25.26 -19.27 -12.18
N ASP A 225 -24.95 -19.84 -13.34
CA ASP A 225 -25.00 -19.18 -14.64
C ASP A 225 -26.21 -19.60 -15.48
N SER A 226 -27.12 -20.42 -14.92
CA SER A 226 -28.37 -20.83 -15.55
C SER A 226 -29.48 -21.03 -14.52
N THR A 227 -30.73 -20.98 -14.98
CA THR A 227 -31.93 -21.28 -14.18
C THR A 227 -32.38 -22.74 -14.31
N LYS A 228 -31.51 -23.64 -14.75
CA LYS A 228 -31.81 -25.06 -14.94
C LYS A 228 -31.70 -25.79 -13.59
N GLU A 229 -32.34 -26.96 -13.46
CA GLU A 229 -32.24 -27.84 -12.27
C GLU A 229 -32.76 -27.31 -10.92
N GLY A 230 -33.61 -26.27 -10.92
CA GLY A 230 -34.29 -25.77 -9.70
C GLY A 230 -33.53 -24.69 -8.93
N HIS A 231 -32.49 -24.10 -9.52
CA HIS A 231 -31.77 -22.94 -9.00
C HIS A 231 -32.04 -21.69 -9.85
N ASN A 232 -31.83 -20.49 -9.29
CA ASN A 232 -31.90 -19.26 -10.07
C ASN A 232 -30.51 -18.81 -10.50
N ALA A 233 -30.39 -18.31 -11.74
CA ALA A 233 -29.17 -17.68 -12.20
C ALA A 233 -28.81 -16.48 -11.28
N GLY A 234 -27.53 -16.38 -10.94
CA GLY A 234 -27.00 -15.35 -10.06
C GLY A 234 -27.10 -15.68 -8.56
N ASP A 235 -27.75 -16.79 -8.19
CA ASP A 235 -27.70 -17.28 -6.81
C ASP A 235 -26.31 -17.91 -6.52
N PRO A 236 -25.76 -17.73 -5.30
CA PRO A 236 -24.50 -18.37 -4.92
C PRO A 236 -24.57 -19.90 -5.01
N VAL A 237 -23.57 -20.52 -5.64
CA VAL A 237 -23.55 -21.99 -5.84
C VAL A 237 -23.57 -22.75 -4.51
N MET A 238 -22.86 -22.24 -3.50
CA MET A 238 -22.83 -22.85 -2.16
C MET A 238 -24.15 -22.77 -1.38
N TRP A 239 -25.18 -22.11 -1.90
CA TRP A 239 -26.45 -21.96 -1.19
C TRP A 239 -27.15 -23.30 -0.92
N GLU A 240 -27.20 -24.19 -1.91
CA GLU A 240 -27.99 -25.42 -1.83
C GLU A 240 -27.49 -26.38 -0.73
N HIS A 241 -26.20 -26.70 -0.73
CA HIS A 241 -25.63 -27.68 0.19
C HIS A 241 -25.00 -27.06 1.44
N HIS A 242 -24.67 -25.77 1.42
CA HIS A 242 -23.85 -25.11 2.44
C HIS A 242 -24.39 -23.74 2.90
N SER A 243 -25.71 -23.52 2.85
CA SER A 243 -26.37 -22.24 3.19
C SER A 243 -25.94 -21.64 4.54
N VAL A 244 -25.79 -22.43 5.60
CA VAL A 244 -25.37 -21.94 6.93
C VAL A 244 -23.97 -21.34 6.87
N ARG A 245 -23.04 -22.00 6.17
CA ARG A 245 -21.65 -21.56 6.05
C ARG A 245 -21.55 -20.29 5.23
N LEU A 246 -22.29 -20.23 4.13
CA LEU A 246 -22.37 -19.05 3.28
C LEU A 246 -22.96 -17.86 4.03
N LYS A 247 -24.01 -18.06 4.84
CA LYS A 247 -24.57 -17.03 5.74
C LYS A 247 -23.53 -16.52 6.73
N VAL A 248 -22.79 -17.42 7.37
CA VAL A 248 -21.72 -17.06 8.32
C VAL A 248 -20.57 -16.31 7.63
N PHE A 249 -20.18 -16.73 6.42
CA PHE A 249 -19.18 -16.04 5.59
C PHE A 249 -19.57 -14.57 5.37
N PHE A 250 -20.76 -14.33 4.81
CA PHE A 250 -21.22 -12.97 4.51
C PHE A 250 -21.43 -12.14 5.77
N ALA A 251 -21.88 -12.74 6.88
CA ALA A 251 -22.02 -12.05 8.15
C ALA A 251 -20.66 -11.56 8.69
N PHE A 252 -19.66 -12.44 8.77
CA PHE A 252 -18.31 -12.06 9.19
C PHE A 252 -17.67 -11.05 8.24
N ASN A 253 -17.84 -11.23 6.93
CA ASN A 253 -17.34 -10.31 5.91
C ASN A 253 -17.95 -8.92 6.07
N ALA A 254 -19.27 -8.82 6.23
CA ALA A 254 -19.97 -7.56 6.42
C ALA A 254 -19.54 -6.86 7.72
N VAL A 255 -19.38 -7.60 8.83
CA VAL A 255 -18.87 -7.04 10.09
C VAL A 255 -17.47 -6.47 9.89
N ALA A 256 -16.57 -7.19 9.21
CA ALA A 256 -15.22 -6.72 8.94
C ALA A 256 -15.18 -5.48 8.02
N PHE A 257 -16.03 -5.45 6.98
CA PHE A 257 -16.19 -4.29 6.10
C PHE A 257 -16.69 -3.06 6.86
N VAL A 258 -17.72 -3.20 7.69
CA VAL A 258 -18.30 -2.08 8.44
C VAL A 258 -17.34 -1.56 9.50
N MET A 259 -16.71 -2.45 10.27
CA MET A 259 -15.75 -2.04 11.29
C MET A 259 -14.55 -1.32 10.68
N SER A 260 -14.06 -1.78 9.53
CA SER A 260 -12.96 -1.11 8.82
C SER A 260 -13.37 0.28 8.28
N LEU A 261 -14.57 0.43 7.72
CA LEU A 261 -15.09 1.75 7.31
C LEU A 261 -15.29 2.71 8.48
N LEU A 262 -15.81 2.23 9.61
CA LEU A 262 -15.96 3.05 10.82
C LEU A 262 -14.60 3.55 11.32
N ILE A 263 -13.56 2.71 11.28
CA ILE A 263 -12.19 3.13 11.61
C ILE A 263 -11.72 4.20 10.64
N ILE A 264 -11.88 4.01 9.33
CA ILE A 264 -11.48 5.00 8.32
C ILE A 264 -12.18 6.34 8.60
N MET A 265 -13.51 6.35 8.77
CA MET A 265 -14.26 7.57 9.06
C MET A 265 -13.81 8.27 10.34
N LEU A 266 -13.62 7.53 11.44
CA LEU A 266 -13.14 8.07 12.70
C LEU A 266 -11.71 8.63 12.60
N LEU A 267 -10.86 8.03 11.76
CA LEU A 267 -9.50 8.50 11.53
C LEU A 267 -9.41 9.70 10.58
N LEU A 268 -10.47 10.04 9.83
CA LEU A 268 -10.52 11.16 8.88
C LEU A 268 -10.97 12.49 9.50
N ASP A 269 -11.74 12.47 10.59
CA ASP A 269 -12.33 13.67 11.24
C ASP A 269 -11.27 14.57 11.91
N LYS A 270 -11.37 15.91 11.72
CA LYS A 270 -10.50 16.93 12.34
C LYS A 270 -10.70 17.06 13.85
N GLN A 271 -11.95 17.01 14.33
CA GLN A 271 -12.25 17.28 15.75
C GLN A 271 -11.86 16.10 16.66
N LEU A 272 -11.77 14.88 16.11
CA LEU A 272 -11.21 13.72 16.81
C LEU A 272 -9.67 13.65 16.77
N VAL A 273 -9.01 14.43 15.92
CA VAL A 273 -7.54 14.40 15.78
C VAL A 273 -6.83 15.20 16.88
N ILE A 274 -7.44 16.30 17.37
CA ILE A 274 -6.84 17.16 18.40
C ILE A 274 -6.83 16.50 19.80
N PRO A 275 -7.89 15.81 20.27
CA PRO A 275 -7.90 15.15 21.59
C PRO A 275 -7.01 13.90 21.67
N LEU A 276 -6.74 13.24 20.53
CA LEU A 276 -5.81 12.10 20.45
C LEU A 276 -4.36 12.53 20.71
N LEU A 277 -4.00 13.76 20.33
CA LEU A 277 -2.68 14.34 20.50
C LEU A 277 -2.50 15.01 21.87
N ALA A 278 -3.54 15.64 22.43
CA ALA A 278 -3.42 16.52 23.60
C ALA A 278 -3.41 15.83 24.98
N ARG A 279 -3.80 14.55 25.11
CA ARG A 279 -4.09 13.97 26.43
C ARG A 279 -3.09 12.89 26.84
N ASP A 280 -1.98 13.32 27.45
CA ASP A 280 -1.18 12.54 28.42
C ASP A 280 -0.51 13.43 29.48
N LYS A 281 -1.01 14.65 29.71
CA LYS A 281 -0.62 15.48 30.85
C LYS A 281 -1.86 15.90 31.63
N VAL A 282 -2.42 15.00 32.43
CA VAL A 282 -3.15 15.38 33.66
C VAL A 282 -2.97 14.23 34.65
N GLN A 283 -1.95 14.36 35.51
CA GLN A 283 -1.97 13.74 36.83
C GLN A 283 -3.10 14.43 37.62
N GLU A 284 -3.84 13.61 38.34
CA GLU A 284 -4.99 13.88 39.20
C GLU A 284 -5.14 15.30 39.75
N ASP A 285 -6.29 15.90 39.46
CA ASP A 285 -7.06 16.50 40.54
C ASP A 285 -8.56 16.15 40.39
N GLN A 286 -9.18 15.90 41.53
CA GLN A 286 -10.40 15.13 41.67
C GLN A 286 -11.65 15.92 41.24
N SER A 287 -12.58 15.22 40.57
CA SER A 287 -13.91 15.68 40.12
C SER A 287 -13.96 16.43 38.77
N THR A 288 -14.26 15.67 37.70
CA THR A 288 -15.27 15.97 36.64
C THR A 288 -14.89 15.39 35.26
N ARG A 289 -15.54 14.26 34.91
CA ARG A 289 -15.90 13.76 33.55
C ARG A 289 -14.85 13.11 32.61
N ARG A 290 -14.41 11.91 33.01
CA ARG A 290 -14.48 10.59 32.35
C ARG A 290 -14.95 10.45 30.87
N THR A 291 -14.24 10.95 29.84
CA THR A 291 -14.56 10.63 28.41
C THR A 291 -13.36 10.37 27.47
N SER A 292 -12.19 9.93 27.94
CA SER A 292 -10.97 9.84 27.10
C SER A 292 -10.22 8.49 26.92
N PRO A 293 -10.34 7.44 27.73
CA PRO A 293 -9.67 6.14 27.44
C PRO A 293 -10.49 5.21 26.53
N VAL A 294 -11.81 5.45 26.44
CA VAL A 294 -12.77 4.55 25.76
C VAL A 294 -12.55 4.52 24.23
N ARG A 295 -12.11 5.62 23.62
CA ARG A 295 -12.07 5.77 22.13
C ARG A 295 -10.85 5.14 21.47
N THR A 296 -9.65 5.27 22.06
CA THR A 296 -8.44 4.56 21.57
C THR A 296 -8.57 3.06 21.79
N LEU A 297 -9.19 2.67 22.91
CA LEU A 297 -9.58 1.29 23.15
C LEU A 297 -10.61 0.83 22.10
N ALA A 298 -11.62 1.65 21.79
CA ALA A 298 -12.61 1.35 20.74
C ALA A 298 -11.97 1.13 19.37
N LEU A 299 -11.01 1.97 18.93
CA LEU A 299 -10.30 1.76 17.65
C LEU A 299 -9.52 0.43 17.63
N LYS A 300 -8.85 0.08 18.74
CA LYS A 300 -8.15 -1.21 18.88
C LYS A 300 -9.11 -2.39 18.89
N VAL A 301 -10.28 -2.22 19.52
CA VAL A 301 -11.34 -3.23 19.54
C VAL A 301 -11.95 -3.39 18.15
N TYR A 302 -12.26 -2.31 17.43
CA TYR A 302 -12.81 -2.36 16.08
C TYR A 302 -11.85 -3.04 15.10
N ILE A 303 -10.56 -2.72 15.14
CA ILE A 303 -9.61 -3.35 14.22
C ILE A 303 -9.38 -4.83 14.57
N PHE A 304 -9.43 -5.18 15.86
CA PHE A 304 -9.39 -6.58 16.28
C PHE A 304 -10.62 -7.35 15.79
N ILE A 305 -11.83 -6.79 15.97
CA ILE A 305 -13.08 -7.35 15.45
C ILE A 305 -13.01 -7.48 13.92
N ALA A 306 -12.46 -6.48 13.23
CA ALA A 306 -12.32 -6.50 11.78
C ALA A 306 -11.38 -7.64 11.30
N LEU A 307 -10.25 -7.85 11.97
CA LEU A 307 -9.32 -8.95 11.65
C LEU A 307 -9.87 -10.33 12.01
N VAL A 308 -10.56 -10.46 13.14
CA VAL A 308 -11.23 -11.72 13.52
C VAL A 308 -12.37 -12.04 12.56
N GLY A 309 -13.16 -11.03 12.17
CA GLY A 309 -14.19 -11.16 11.14
C GLY A 309 -13.59 -11.57 9.80
N LEU A 310 -12.47 -10.97 9.40
CA LEU A 310 -11.76 -11.36 8.17
C LEU A 310 -11.30 -12.83 8.24
N ALA A 311 -10.72 -13.27 9.36
CA ALA A 311 -10.29 -14.66 9.54
C ALA A 311 -11.47 -15.65 9.56
N GLY A 312 -12.59 -15.30 10.20
CA GLY A 312 -13.81 -16.11 10.23
C GLY A 312 -14.48 -16.23 8.86
N ALA A 313 -14.53 -15.13 8.10
CA ALA A 313 -14.96 -15.14 6.71
C ALA A 313 -14.06 -16.05 5.88
N TYR A 314 -12.73 -15.93 6.00
CA TYR A 314 -11.82 -16.83 5.29
C TYR A 314 -12.07 -18.30 5.61
N ALA A 315 -12.11 -18.67 6.90
CA ALA A 315 -12.24 -20.07 7.33
C ALA A 315 -13.52 -20.72 6.79
N THR A 316 -14.62 -19.97 6.77
CA THR A 316 -15.91 -20.46 6.26
C THR A 316 -16.02 -20.39 4.74
N GLY A 317 -15.44 -19.38 4.10
CA GLY A 317 -15.48 -19.20 2.65
C GLY A 317 -14.54 -20.12 1.88
N SER A 318 -13.36 -20.42 2.42
CA SER A 318 -12.37 -21.30 1.76
C SER A 318 -12.64 -22.79 1.99
N SER A 319 -13.28 -23.14 3.10
CA SER A 319 -13.54 -24.53 3.46
C SER A 319 -14.79 -25.06 2.76
N ARG A 320 -14.78 -26.35 2.42
CA ARG A 320 -15.92 -27.06 1.79
C ARG A 320 -16.52 -28.18 2.65
N GLY A 321 -15.86 -28.59 3.74
CA GLY A 321 -16.39 -29.50 4.75
C GLY A 321 -16.36 -28.92 6.17
N ARG A 322 -17.03 -29.59 7.12
CA ARG A 322 -16.97 -29.23 8.55
C ARG A 322 -15.55 -29.44 9.11
N ASN A 323 -14.92 -30.55 8.76
CA ASN A 323 -13.58 -30.90 9.22
C ASN A 323 -12.53 -29.90 8.71
N THR A 324 -12.64 -29.44 7.46
CA THR A 324 -11.72 -28.42 6.92
C THR A 324 -11.95 -27.06 7.58
N THR A 325 -13.20 -26.69 7.86
CA THR A 325 -13.52 -25.45 8.59
C THR A 325 -12.95 -25.47 10.01
N ILE A 326 -13.09 -26.60 10.73
CA ILE A 326 -12.51 -26.79 12.06
C ILE A 326 -10.99 -26.74 11.98
N CYS A 327 -10.39 -27.40 10.98
CA CYS A 327 -8.95 -27.39 10.78
C CYS A 327 -8.42 -25.96 10.56
N VAL A 328 -8.98 -25.20 9.63
CA VAL A 328 -8.57 -23.81 9.36
C VAL A 328 -8.79 -22.93 10.60
N SER A 329 -9.89 -23.10 11.32
CA SER A 329 -10.15 -22.34 12.55
C SER A 329 -9.15 -22.68 13.67
N SER A 330 -8.79 -23.96 13.82
CA SER A 330 -7.83 -24.44 14.82
C SER A 330 -6.40 -24.01 14.53
N LEU A 331 -6.11 -23.67 13.27
CA LEU A 331 -4.79 -23.31 12.78
C LEU A 331 -4.27 -22.02 13.45
N VAL A 332 -5.15 -21.15 13.95
CA VAL A 332 -4.76 -19.96 14.74
C VAL A 332 -3.94 -20.38 15.96
N PHE A 333 -4.39 -21.43 16.66
CA PHE A 333 -3.70 -21.97 17.83
C PHE A 333 -2.39 -22.66 17.44
N ALA A 334 -2.36 -23.37 16.31
CA ALA A 334 -1.15 -24.01 15.81
C ALA A 334 -0.06 -22.98 15.44
N VAL A 335 -0.45 -21.89 14.77
CA VAL A 335 0.46 -20.77 14.45
C VAL A 335 1.00 -20.13 15.73
N LEU A 336 0.13 -19.87 16.71
CA LEU A 336 0.56 -19.33 18.00
C LEU A 336 1.54 -20.27 18.72
N ALA A 337 1.27 -21.57 18.74
CA ALA A 337 2.17 -22.58 19.31
C ALA A 337 3.52 -22.60 18.60
N CYS A 338 3.54 -22.55 17.26
CA CYS A 338 4.78 -22.44 16.47
C CYS A 338 5.59 -21.18 16.83
N ILE A 339 4.92 -20.03 16.98
CA ILE A 339 5.54 -18.77 17.42
C ILE A 339 6.14 -18.91 18.83
N VAL A 340 5.45 -19.58 19.77
CA VAL A 340 5.97 -19.88 21.12
C VAL A 340 7.22 -20.76 21.05
N VAL A 341 7.19 -21.82 20.26
CA VAL A 341 8.34 -22.74 20.09
C VAL A 341 9.54 -22.00 19.48
N LEU A 342 9.31 -21.19 18.44
CA LEU A 342 10.36 -20.35 17.83
C LEU A 342 10.97 -19.39 18.87
N LYS A 343 10.15 -18.79 19.73
CA LYS A 343 10.62 -17.94 20.83
C LYS A 343 11.48 -18.75 21.81
N ALA A 344 11.04 -19.94 22.20
CA ALA A 344 11.79 -20.82 23.12
C ALA A 344 13.15 -21.23 22.54
N ILE A 345 13.22 -21.62 21.25
CA ILE A 345 14.46 -21.98 20.55
C ILE A 345 15.44 -20.80 20.51
N ILE A 346 14.95 -19.60 20.19
CA ILE A 346 15.79 -18.39 20.14
C ILE A 346 16.29 -18.01 21.54
N SER A 347 15.43 -18.14 22.56
CA SER A 347 15.79 -17.88 23.96
C SER A 347 16.87 -18.85 24.43
N HIS A 348 16.67 -20.15 24.22
CA HIS A 348 17.63 -21.20 24.57
C HIS A 348 18.99 -20.99 23.90
N ARG A 349 19.00 -20.64 22.61
CA ARG A 349 20.24 -20.34 21.86
C ARG A 349 20.95 -19.09 22.38
N SER A 350 20.21 -18.11 22.91
CA SER A 350 20.78 -16.91 23.52
C SER A 350 21.47 -17.24 24.84
N THR A 351 20.82 -18.02 25.71
CA THR A 351 21.34 -18.46 27.01
C THR A 351 22.59 -19.35 26.84
N HIS A 352 22.57 -20.29 25.89
CA HIS A 352 23.73 -21.13 25.60
C HIS A 352 24.92 -20.31 25.05
N ARG A 353 24.66 -19.22 24.33
CA ARG A 353 25.72 -18.33 23.82
C ARG A 353 26.35 -17.46 24.91
N SER A 354 25.59 -17.04 25.93
CA SER A 354 26.17 -16.33 27.08
C SER A 354 26.97 -17.27 27.98
N SER A 355 26.52 -18.53 28.16
CA SER A 355 27.25 -19.54 28.93
C SER A 355 28.60 -19.93 28.32
N ILE A 356 28.70 -20.02 26.99
CA ILE A 356 29.97 -20.29 26.29
C ILE A 356 30.87 -19.04 26.23
N GLY A 357 30.29 -17.85 26.25
CA GLY A 357 31.03 -16.59 26.32
C GLY A 357 31.63 -16.30 27.70
N GLY A 358 30.97 -16.76 28.77
CA GLY A 358 31.44 -16.62 30.16
C GLY A 358 32.55 -17.60 30.56
N ALA A 359 32.79 -18.65 29.79
CA ALA A 359 33.84 -19.64 30.07
C ALA A 359 35.23 -19.29 29.48
N LYS A 360 35.42 -18.07 28.95
CA LYS A 360 36.71 -17.60 28.37
C LYS A 360 37.32 -16.37 29.04
N THR A 361 36.97 -16.13 30.29
CA THR A 361 37.60 -15.10 31.13
C THR A 361 37.90 -15.69 32.50
N SER A 362 38.82 -16.63 32.55
CA SER A 362 39.48 -17.10 33.78
C SER A 362 40.73 -17.84 33.35
N THR A 363 41.78 -17.14 32.95
CA THR A 363 43.22 -17.49 33.05
C THR A 363 43.98 -16.45 32.23
N GLU A 364 44.44 -15.39 32.91
CA GLU A 364 45.73 -14.71 32.70
C GLU A 364 45.72 -13.43 33.56
N SER A 365 45.89 -13.65 34.86
CA SER A 365 46.45 -12.67 35.78
C SER A 365 47.97 -12.82 35.71
N GLY A 366 48.68 -11.80 35.22
CA GLY A 366 50.13 -11.79 35.21
C GLY A 366 50.74 -10.56 34.53
N GLU A 367 51.03 -9.53 35.33
CA GLU A 367 52.27 -8.73 35.30
C GLU A 367 52.74 -8.04 33.97
N LYS A 368 52.65 -6.70 33.90
CA LYS A 368 53.78 -5.76 34.19
C LYS A 368 53.52 -4.34 33.63
N ASN A 369 53.81 -3.36 34.49
CA ASN A 369 54.03 -1.96 34.15
C ASN A 369 55.31 -1.78 33.33
N THR A 370 55.27 -0.96 32.25
CA THR A 370 56.38 -0.08 31.88
C THR A 370 55.89 1.18 31.14
N ARG A 371 56.51 2.31 31.50
CA ARG A 371 56.31 3.69 31.01
C ARG A 371 56.82 3.93 29.58
N ASN A 372 56.22 4.96 28.97
CA ASN A 372 56.74 5.97 28.03
C ASN A 372 57.26 5.56 26.63
N GLY A 373 56.78 6.30 25.62
CA GLY A 373 57.34 6.36 24.27
C GLY A 373 56.42 7.12 23.31
N GLU A 374 56.88 8.29 22.86
CA GLU A 374 56.17 9.29 22.06
C GLU A 374 55.73 8.81 20.67
N GLY A 375 54.71 9.48 20.12
CA GLY A 375 54.27 9.29 18.73
C GLY A 375 52.95 9.96 18.39
N GLN A 376 52.76 11.21 18.82
CA GLN A 376 51.58 12.02 18.50
C GLN A 376 51.65 12.44 17.02
N THR A 377 51.16 11.58 16.12
CA THR A 377 50.85 12.01 14.74
C THR A 377 49.44 12.58 14.71
N ASN A 378 49.37 13.90 14.87
CA ASN A 378 48.19 14.71 14.60
C ASN A 378 47.77 14.54 13.13
N THR A 379 46.95 13.54 12.85
CA THR A 379 46.19 13.49 11.60
C THR A 379 44.83 14.12 11.88
N LYS A 380 44.69 15.42 11.58
CA LYS A 380 43.38 16.07 11.39
C LYS A 380 42.60 15.26 10.35
N ARG A 381 41.75 14.33 10.78
CA ARG A 381 40.77 13.68 9.91
C ARG A 381 39.67 14.67 9.63
N ASN A 382 39.77 15.29 8.46
CA ASN A 382 38.74 16.13 7.86
C ASN A 382 37.34 15.55 8.05
N GLY A 383 36.41 16.37 8.55
CA GLY A 383 34.98 16.08 8.72
C GLY A 383 34.22 15.73 7.43
N ALA A 384 34.89 15.62 6.28
CA ALA A 384 34.31 15.22 5.00
C ALA A 384 33.93 13.72 4.93
N GLY A 385 34.60 12.85 5.69
CA GLY A 385 34.35 11.39 5.65
C GLY A 385 33.04 10.95 6.33
N VAL A 386 32.61 11.69 7.36
CA VAL A 386 31.37 11.40 8.11
C VAL A 386 30.13 11.83 7.30
N GLN A 387 30.24 12.93 6.55
CA GLN A 387 29.13 13.46 5.74
C GLN A 387 28.90 12.64 4.46
N SER A 388 29.97 12.14 3.81
CA SER A 388 29.88 11.24 2.65
C SER A 388 29.21 9.90 2.99
N ASN A 389 29.59 9.28 4.11
CA ASN A 389 28.99 8.01 4.56
C ASN A 389 27.51 8.13 4.96
N LYS A 390 27.09 9.28 5.52
CA LYS A 390 25.68 9.55 5.82
C LYS A 390 24.84 9.70 4.55
N SER A 391 25.35 10.41 3.54
CA SER A 391 24.65 10.57 2.26
C SER A 391 24.45 9.26 1.49
N ASN A 392 25.45 8.37 1.52
CA ASN A 392 25.38 7.07 0.84
C ASN A 392 24.43 6.09 1.54
N ALA A 393 24.34 6.13 2.86
CA ALA A 393 23.40 5.33 3.63
C ALA A 393 21.94 5.75 3.35
N ASP A 394 21.66 7.05 3.29
CA ASP A 394 20.32 7.58 3.00
C ASP A 394 19.85 7.23 1.58
N ILE A 395 20.74 7.29 0.58
CA ILE A 395 20.45 6.89 -0.81
C ILE A 395 20.08 5.41 -0.88
N LEU A 396 20.82 4.57 -0.14
CA LEU A 396 20.60 3.14 -0.09
C LEU A 396 19.26 2.77 0.57
N GLU A 397 18.89 3.42 1.67
CA GLU A 397 17.61 3.21 2.35
C GLU A 397 16.42 3.63 1.46
N LYS A 398 16.53 4.77 0.78
CA LYS A 398 15.52 5.23 -0.18
C LYS A 398 15.31 4.21 -1.31
N ALA A 399 16.40 3.67 -1.87
CA ALA A 399 16.34 2.65 -2.91
C ALA A 399 15.69 1.34 -2.41
N GLN A 400 16.03 0.90 -1.20
CA GLN A 400 15.43 -0.30 -0.59
C GLN A 400 13.92 -0.16 -0.41
N SER A 401 13.45 1.00 0.05
CA SER A 401 12.01 1.24 0.22
C SER A 401 11.21 1.16 -1.09
N LEU A 402 11.84 1.56 -2.20
CA LEU A 402 11.26 1.46 -3.54
C LEU A 402 11.22 0.00 -4.00
N VAL A 403 12.34 -0.69 -3.86
CA VAL A 403 12.47 -2.08 -4.31
C VAL A 403 11.45 -2.96 -3.58
N VAL A 404 11.30 -2.81 -2.26
CA VAL A 404 10.30 -3.57 -1.49
C VAL A 404 8.90 -3.30 -1.99
N LEU A 405 8.55 -2.04 -2.27
CA LEU A 405 7.23 -1.69 -2.78
C LEU A 405 6.96 -2.37 -4.12
N LEU A 406 7.94 -2.34 -5.04
CA LEU A 406 7.80 -2.94 -6.35
C LEU A 406 7.77 -4.48 -6.30
N SER A 407 8.63 -5.11 -5.50
CA SER A 407 8.60 -6.57 -5.37
C SER A 407 7.34 -7.06 -4.66
N THR A 408 6.81 -6.29 -3.70
CA THR A 408 5.49 -6.56 -3.10
C THR A 408 4.39 -6.52 -4.17
N LEU A 409 4.42 -5.51 -5.06
CA LEU A 409 3.51 -5.44 -6.19
C LEU A 409 3.62 -6.67 -7.10
N VAL A 410 4.84 -6.95 -7.59
CA VAL A 410 5.09 -8.03 -8.55
C VAL A 410 4.67 -9.37 -7.95
N ALA A 411 5.01 -9.65 -6.69
CA ALA A 411 4.58 -10.86 -6.00
C ALA A 411 3.05 -10.95 -5.91
N THR A 412 2.35 -9.84 -5.64
CA THR A 412 0.88 -9.81 -5.59
C THR A 412 0.28 -10.23 -6.92
N VAL A 413 0.67 -9.53 -8.00
CA VAL A 413 0.00 -9.68 -9.28
C VAL A 413 0.32 -11.01 -9.96
N THR A 414 1.55 -11.50 -9.80
CA THR A 414 2.00 -12.76 -10.40
C THR A 414 1.44 -13.98 -9.65
N TYR A 415 1.28 -13.89 -8.32
CA TYR A 415 0.63 -14.92 -7.54
C TYR A 415 -0.83 -15.12 -7.97
N GLN A 416 -1.59 -14.03 -8.09
CA GLN A 416 -2.99 -14.09 -8.57
C GLN A 416 -3.06 -14.64 -10.00
N ALA A 417 -2.25 -14.10 -10.91
CA ALA A 417 -2.26 -14.49 -12.31
C ALA A 417 -1.89 -15.97 -12.55
N GLY A 418 -1.01 -16.55 -11.73
CA GLY A 418 -0.66 -17.97 -11.89
C GLY A 418 -1.67 -18.95 -11.31
N LEU A 419 -2.55 -18.51 -10.40
CA LEU A 419 -3.65 -19.32 -9.87
C LEU A 419 -4.95 -19.19 -10.69
N VAL A 420 -5.13 -18.04 -11.36
CA VAL A 420 -6.23 -17.77 -12.28
C VAL A 420 -5.63 -17.54 -13.67
N PRO A 421 -5.37 -18.61 -14.44
CA PRO A 421 -4.64 -18.51 -15.69
C PRO A 421 -5.43 -17.73 -16.76
N PRO A 422 -4.74 -17.00 -17.66
CA PRO A 422 -5.39 -16.34 -18.79
C PRO A 422 -6.04 -17.38 -19.70
N GLY A 423 -7.21 -17.03 -20.25
CA GLY A 423 -8.04 -17.94 -21.03
C GLY A 423 -8.98 -18.79 -20.17
N GLY A 424 -8.92 -18.73 -18.85
CA GLY A 424 -9.79 -19.51 -17.98
C GLY A 424 -9.39 -20.98 -17.92
N VAL A 425 -10.29 -21.80 -17.37
CA VAL A 425 -10.07 -23.24 -17.13
C VAL A 425 -11.25 -24.06 -17.63
N TRP A 426 -10.96 -25.27 -18.13
CA TRP A 426 -11.98 -26.22 -18.57
C TRP A 426 -12.91 -26.62 -17.42
N GLN A 427 -14.19 -26.85 -17.73
CA GLN A 427 -15.22 -27.27 -16.76
C GLN A 427 -15.63 -28.74 -16.94
N ASP A 428 -15.02 -29.46 -17.86
CA ASP A 428 -15.36 -30.83 -18.23
C ASP A 428 -14.11 -31.67 -18.52
N ASN A 429 -14.30 -32.99 -18.54
CA ASN A 429 -13.26 -33.97 -18.84
C ASN A 429 -13.48 -34.54 -20.26
N SER A 430 -13.36 -33.70 -21.28
CA SER A 430 -13.57 -34.10 -22.68
C SER A 430 -12.35 -33.81 -23.56
N ASN A 431 -12.32 -34.31 -24.80
CA ASN A 431 -11.34 -33.95 -25.84
C ASN A 431 -9.85 -33.92 -25.40
N GLY A 432 -9.44 -34.82 -24.50
CA GLY A 432 -8.07 -34.93 -24.01
C GLY A 432 -7.65 -33.90 -22.95
N HIS A 433 -8.55 -33.05 -22.46
CA HIS A 433 -8.33 -32.15 -21.34
C HIS A 433 -9.12 -32.59 -20.09
N GLU A 434 -8.63 -32.20 -18.92
CA GLU A 434 -9.31 -32.42 -17.63
C GLU A 434 -9.91 -31.10 -17.12
N ALA A 435 -11.01 -31.17 -16.38
CA ALA A 435 -11.58 -30.01 -15.72
C ALA A 435 -10.55 -29.38 -14.77
N GLY A 436 -10.52 -28.05 -14.74
CA GLY A 436 -9.54 -27.25 -14.03
C GLY A 436 -8.24 -27.01 -14.80
N ASP A 437 -8.10 -27.57 -16.00
CA ASP A 437 -6.96 -27.31 -16.87
C ASP A 437 -7.05 -25.92 -17.51
N PRO A 438 -5.93 -25.17 -17.58
CA PRO A 438 -5.92 -23.89 -18.29
C PRO A 438 -6.29 -24.08 -19.77
N ILE A 439 -7.30 -23.36 -20.26
CA ILE A 439 -7.75 -23.50 -21.66
C ILE A 439 -6.64 -23.08 -22.63
N LEU A 440 -5.93 -21.99 -22.32
CA LEU A 440 -4.82 -21.51 -23.14
C LEU A 440 -3.69 -22.54 -23.27
N LEU A 441 -3.49 -23.41 -22.27
CA LEU A 441 -2.50 -24.49 -22.36
C LEU A 441 -2.92 -25.55 -23.39
N SER A 442 -4.21 -25.86 -23.51
CA SER A 442 -4.73 -26.83 -24.48
C SER A 442 -4.74 -26.28 -25.89
N ILE A 443 -5.15 -25.02 -26.08
CA ILE A 443 -5.32 -24.42 -27.41
C ILE A 443 -4.00 -23.82 -27.96
N GLN A 444 -3.21 -23.14 -27.12
CA GLN A 444 -1.97 -22.47 -27.51
C GLN A 444 -0.83 -22.74 -26.50
N PRO A 445 -0.31 -23.97 -26.44
CA PRO A 445 0.62 -24.41 -25.39
C PRO A 445 1.90 -23.57 -25.33
N GLU A 446 2.45 -23.15 -26.47
CA GLU A 446 3.66 -22.32 -26.52
C GLU A 446 3.46 -20.95 -25.86
N ARG A 447 2.31 -20.30 -26.07
CA ARG A 447 2.01 -19.03 -25.40
C ARG A 447 1.81 -19.20 -23.91
N TYR A 448 1.06 -20.22 -23.52
CA TYR A 448 0.85 -20.48 -22.09
C TYR A 448 2.19 -20.78 -21.39
N LYS A 449 3.11 -21.53 -22.02
CA LYS A 449 4.46 -21.75 -21.48
C LYS A 449 5.21 -20.45 -21.28
N VAL A 450 5.22 -19.54 -22.27
CA VAL A 450 5.85 -18.21 -22.14
C VAL A 450 5.24 -17.43 -20.99
N PHE A 451 3.90 -17.34 -20.94
CA PHE A 451 3.19 -16.69 -19.84
C PHE A 451 3.61 -17.27 -18.48
N PHE A 452 3.53 -18.59 -18.33
CA PHE A 452 3.79 -19.28 -17.07
C PHE A 452 5.23 -19.10 -16.58
N TYR A 453 6.22 -19.26 -17.46
CA TYR A 453 7.63 -19.10 -17.08
C TYR A 453 7.96 -17.66 -16.75
N CYS A 454 7.54 -16.70 -17.57
CA CYS A 454 7.75 -15.28 -17.29
C CYS A 454 7.09 -14.85 -15.97
N ASN A 455 5.85 -15.28 -15.73
CA ASN A 455 5.12 -15.00 -14.50
C ASN A 455 5.79 -15.62 -13.27
N SER A 456 6.20 -16.89 -13.37
CA SER A 456 6.82 -17.61 -12.25
C SER A 456 8.21 -17.11 -11.92
N ILE A 457 9.00 -16.70 -12.93
CA ILE A 457 10.30 -16.05 -12.72
C ILE A 457 10.11 -14.72 -12.00
N ALA A 458 9.14 -13.89 -12.40
CA ALA A 458 8.85 -12.63 -11.74
C ALA A 458 8.32 -12.83 -10.30
N LEU A 459 7.49 -13.84 -10.04
CA LEU A 459 7.09 -14.19 -8.67
C LEU A 459 8.29 -14.62 -7.82
N ALA A 460 9.12 -15.52 -8.35
CA ALA A 460 10.28 -16.02 -7.62
C ALA A 460 11.28 -14.89 -7.33
N ALA A 461 11.67 -14.12 -8.35
CA ALA A 461 12.62 -13.03 -8.21
C ALA A 461 12.12 -11.91 -7.29
N SER A 462 10.81 -11.60 -7.30
CA SER A 462 10.22 -10.65 -6.35
C SER A 462 10.24 -11.17 -4.90
N LEU A 463 9.95 -12.45 -4.65
CA LEU A 463 10.09 -13.05 -3.31
C LEU A 463 11.55 -13.10 -2.84
N VAL A 464 12.48 -13.47 -3.73
CA VAL A 464 13.92 -13.41 -3.44
C VAL A 464 14.31 -11.99 -3.06
N THR A 465 13.86 -11.00 -3.82
CA THR A 465 14.14 -9.59 -3.57
C THR A 465 13.60 -9.13 -2.21
N ILE A 466 12.36 -9.50 -1.88
CA ILE A 466 11.74 -9.24 -0.57
C ILE A 466 12.60 -9.82 0.55
N ILE A 467 13.01 -11.09 0.43
CA ILE A 467 13.85 -11.79 1.42
C ILE A 467 15.23 -11.13 1.53
N LEU A 468 15.91 -10.87 0.41
CA LEU A 468 17.26 -10.28 0.38
C LEU A 468 17.31 -8.93 1.09
N VAL A 469 16.29 -8.09 0.89
CA VAL A 469 16.19 -6.79 1.58
C VAL A 469 16.09 -6.96 3.11
N GLN A 470 15.55 -8.06 3.63
CA GLN A 470 15.47 -8.30 5.09
C GLN A 470 16.81 -8.62 5.74
N TYR A 471 17.69 -9.35 5.04
CA TYR A 471 18.83 -9.99 5.69
C TYR A 471 20.08 -9.11 5.79
N LYS A 472 20.34 -8.20 4.82
CA LYS A 472 21.30 -7.11 4.99
C LYS A 472 21.08 -5.97 3.99
N PRO A 473 21.28 -4.71 4.43
CA PRO A 473 21.32 -3.57 3.51
C PRO A 473 22.56 -3.56 2.60
N MET A 474 23.60 -4.35 2.89
CA MET A 474 24.87 -4.37 2.13
C MET A 474 24.85 -5.20 0.85
N LEU A 475 23.70 -5.73 0.41
CA LEU A 475 23.66 -6.43 -0.88
C LEU A 475 24.05 -5.44 -1.98
N ARG A 476 24.97 -5.83 -2.87
CA ARG A 476 25.48 -4.99 -3.94
C ARG A 476 24.28 -4.47 -4.73
N ARG A 477 24.11 -3.14 -4.80
CA ARG A 477 23.01 -2.45 -5.49
C ARG A 477 22.67 -3.05 -6.86
N HIS A 478 23.70 -3.45 -7.60
CA HIS A 478 23.59 -4.14 -8.88
C HIS A 478 22.77 -5.44 -8.85
N ILE A 479 22.88 -6.29 -7.81
CA ILE A 479 22.13 -7.55 -7.73
C ILE A 479 20.64 -7.25 -7.58
N LEU A 480 20.31 -6.26 -6.75
CA LEU A 480 18.95 -5.83 -6.49
C LEU A 480 18.33 -5.16 -7.74
N GLU A 481 19.12 -4.35 -8.44
CA GLU A 481 18.73 -3.74 -9.72
C GLU A 481 18.50 -4.80 -10.81
N CYS A 482 19.40 -5.79 -10.94
CA CYS A 482 19.23 -6.88 -11.90
C CYS A 482 18.00 -7.73 -11.60
N ALA A 483 17.75 -8.09 -10.33
CA ALA A 483 16.57 -8.86 -9.93
C ALA A 483 15.27 -8.09 -10.24
N MET A 484 15.25 -6.80 -9.98
CA MET A 484 14.10 -5.95 -10.23
C MET A 484 13.86 -5.68 -11.73
N ILE A 485 14.92 -5.58 -12.53
CA ILE A 485 14.80 -5.51 -13.99
C ILE A 485 14.25 -6.83 -14.52
N LEU A 486 14.73 -7.97 -14.01
CA LEU A 486 14.21 -9.29 -14.35
C LEU A 486 12.72 -9.44 -13.98
N ASP A 487 12.29 -8.92 -12.82
CA ASP A 487 10.88 -8.86 -12.42
C ASP A 487 10.02 -8.13 -13.47
N LEU A 488 10.47 -6.96 -13.91
CA LEU A 488 9.73 -6.12 -14.87
C LEU A 488 9.68 -6.75 -16.26
N PHE A 489 10.78 -7.34 -16.75
CA PHE A 489 10.78 -8.08 -18.01
C PHE A 489 9.90 -9.33 -17.95
N GLY A 490 9.92 -10.05 -16.82
CA GLY A 490 9.01 -11.17 -16.59
C GLY A 490 7.54 -10.72 -16.62
N LEU A 491 7.23 -9.56 -16.05
CA LEU A 491 5.87 -9.01 -16.09
C LEU A 491 5.43 -8.59 -17.51
N ILE A 492 6.31 -7.95 -18.29
CA ILE A 492 6.06 -7.59 -19.70
C ILE A 492 5.81 -8.86 -20.53
N GLY A 493 6.68 -9.88 -20.40
CA GLY A 493 6.55 -11.15 -21.09
C GLY A 493 5.26 -11.87 -20.74
N ALA A 494 4.95 -11.99 -19.44
CA ALA A 494 3.71 -12.60 -18.99
C ALA A 494 2.47 -11.84 -19.50
N TYR A 495 2.45 -10.52 -19.39
CA TYR A 495 1.33 -9.70 -19.89
C TYR A 495 1.14 -9.88 -21.40
N SER A 496 2.22 -9.79 -22.19
CA SER A 496 2.16 -9.92 -23.65
C SER A 496 1.70 -11.30 -24.12
N ALA A 497 2.06 -12.37 -23.39
CA ALA A 497 1.68 -13.73 -23.73
C ALA A 497 0.27 -14.10 -23.26
N GLY A 498 -0.16 -13.59 -22.10
CA GLY A 498 -1.47 -13.91 -21.53
C GLY A 498 -2.64 -13.03 -22.02
N SER A 499 -2.39 -11.74 -22.28
CA SER A 499 -3.44 -10.80 -22.71
C SER A 499 -3.71 -10.82 -24.23
N CYS A 500 -2.74 -11.26 -25.02
CA CYS A 500 -2.82 -11.26 -26.48
C CYS A 500 -3.27 -12.63 -27.00
N ARG A 501 -3.97 -12.66 -28.14
CA ARG A 501 -4.48 -13.90 -28.76
C ARG A 501 -3.71 -14.34 -30.00
N ASP A 502 -2.99 -13.40 -30.59
CA ASP A 502 -2.27 -13.57 -31.84
C ASP A 502 -0.87 -12.93 -31.75
N VAL A 503 0.00 -13.23 -32.72
CA VAL A 503 1.39 -12.75 -32.67
C VAL A 503 1.44 -11.24 -32.91
N THR A 504 0.53 -10.68 -33.71
CA THR A 504 0.55 -9.26 -34.07
C THR A 504 0.21 -8.39 -32.87
N THR A 505 -0.78 -8.77 -32.06
CA THR A 505 -1.10 -8.05 -30.82
C THR A 505 0.00 -8.16 -29.78
N SER A 506 0.65 -9.32 -29.65
CA SER A 506 1.84 -9.47 -28.78
C SER A 506 3.00 -8.57 -29.21
N VAL A 507 3.31 -8.53 -30.51
CA VAL A 507 4.34 -7.64 -31.07
C VAL A 507 3.96 -6.18 -30.85
N TYR A 508 2.70 -5.82 -31.06
CA TYR A 508 2.20 -4.47 -30.77
C TYR A 508 2.43 -4.07 -29.31
N VAL A 509 2.06 -4.95 -28.36
CA VAL A 509 2.19 -4.68 -26.92
C VAL A 509 3.66 -4.50 -26.52
N ILE A 510 4.57 -5.34 -27.04
CA ILE A 510 6.01 -5.22 -26.80
C ILE A 510 6.58 -3.95 -27.46
N ALA A 511 6.20 -3.66 -28.71
CA ALA A 511 6.62 -2.47 -29.43
C ALA A 511 6.17 -1.18 -28.72
N LEU A 512 4.99 -1.19 -28.09
CA LEU A 512 4.49 -0.07 -27.31
C LEU A 512 5.39 0.25 -26.11
N ALA A 513 5.91 -0.77 -25.43
CA ALA A 513 6.91 -0.58 -24.36
C ALA A 513 8.17 0.13 -24.88
N GLY A 514 8.68 -0.32 -26.04
CA GLY A 514 9.82 0.32 -26.71
C GLY A 514 9.53 1.77 -27.11
N GLY A 515 8.37 2.03 -27.70
CA GLY A 515 7.94 3.38 -28.11
C GLY A 515 7.84 4.36 -26.95
N VAL A 516 7.29 3.93 -25.81
CA VAL A 516 7.24 4.76 -24.60
C VAL A 516 8.65 5.05 -24.07
N LEU A 517 9.53 4.04 -24.02
CA LEU A 517 10.91 4.25 -23.58
C LEU A 517 11.66 5.22 -24.49
N VAL A 518 11.53 5.09 -25.81
CA VAL A 518 12.12 6.02 -26.80
C VAL A 518 11.60 7.44 -26.60
N TYR A 519 10.29 7.63 -26.47
CA TYR A 519 9.68 8.93 -26.20
C TYR A 519 10.29 9.61 -24.97
N VAL A 520 10.44 8.87 -23.87
CA VAL A 520 11.01 9.45 -22.64
C VAL A 520 12.50 9.76 -22.82
N VAL A 521 13.27 8.88 -23.47
CA VAL A 521 14.69 9.13 -23.74
C VAL A 521 14.86 10.38 -24.60
N ILE A 522 14.05 10.59 -25.64
CA ILE A 522 14.08 11.79 -26.47
C ILE A 522 13.83 13.04 -25.62
N HIS A 523 12.77 13.06 -24.81
CA HIS A 523 12.48 14.21 -23.94
C HIS A 523 13.57 14.46 -22.90
N VAL A 524 14.18 13.41 -22.36
CA VAL A 524 15.31 13.52 -21.44
C VAL A 524 16.51 14.14 -22.14
N VAL A 525 16.89 13.62 -23.31
CA VAL A 525 18.05 14.11 -24.08
C VAL A 525 17.85 15.56 -24.49
N PHE A 526 16.71 15.90 -25.09
CA PHE A 526 16.42 17.27 -25.54
C PHE A 526 16.50 18.27 -24.37
N PHE A 527 15.90 17.93 -23.23
CA PHE A 527 15.95 18.78 -22.05
C PHE A 527 17.37 18.88 -21.44
N THR A 528 18.13 17.77 -21.41
CA THR A 528 19.53 17.81 -20.92
C THR A 528 20.46 18.64 -21.80
N LEU A 529 20.14 18.79 -23.09
CA LEU A 529 20.88 19.68 -23.99
C LEU A 529 20.56 21.16 -23.74
N GLU A 530 19.34 21.47 -23.31
CA GLU A 530 18.88 22.83 -23.01
C GLU A 530 19.33 23.35 -21.63
N ASP A 531 19.46 22.45 -20.65
CA ASP A 531 19.88 22.75 -19.26
C ASP A 531 21.39 23.03 -19.09
N ALA A 532 22.21 22.95 -20.15
CA ALA A 532 23.64 23.24 -20.11
C ALA A 532 23.98 24.70 -19.74
N ASN A 533 22.98 25.59 -19.62
CA ASN A 533 23.13 27.03 -19.41
C ASN A 533 22.68 27.59 -18.04
N MET A 534 22.33 26.77 -17.03
CA MET A 534 21.81 27.28 -15.74
C MET A 534 22.76 27.15 -14.54
N GLY A 535 22.84 28.23 -13.75
CA GLY A 535 23.82 28.48 -12.68
C GLY A 535 23.66 27.69 -11.36
N LYS A 536 24.77 27.61 -10.62
CA LYS A 536 25.08 26.61 -9.59
C LYS A 536 24.51 26.84 -8.17
N LYS A 537 23.50 27.69 -7.95
CA LYS A 537 23.07 28.11 -6.59
C LYS A 537 21.81 27.45 -6.00
N ASP A 538 21.01 26.68 -6.75
CA ASP A 538 19.73 26.09 -6.27
C ASP A 538 19.71 24.54 -6.09
N ILE A 539 20.87 23.88 -6.20
CA ILE A 539 20.96 22.42 -6.41
C ILE A 539 20.39 21.56 -5.26
N ASP A 540 20.52 21.96 -3.99
CA ASP A 540 20.11 21.12 -2.86
C ASP A 540 18.61 21.21 -2.54
N LYS A 541 17.95 22.34 -2.81
CA LYS A 541 16.50 22.50 -2.62
C LYS A 541 15.71 21.70 -3.68
N ASP A 542 16.21 21.68 -4.91
CA ASP A 542 15.62 20.91 -6.01
C ASP A 542 15.70 19.40 -5.77
N ARG A 543 16.83 18.89 -5.27
CA ARG A 543 17.04 17.44 -5.05
C ARG A 543 16.00 16.80 -4.14
N ASN A 544 15.59 17.49 -3.08
CA ASN A 544 14.58 16.98 -2.15
C ASN A 544 13.16 17.04 -2.76
N SER A 545 12.86 18.06 -3.57
CA SER A 545 11.59 18.17 -4.28
C SER A 545 11.40 17.06 -5.32
N GLU A 546 12.47 16.71 -6.04
CA GLU A 546 12.54 15.61 -7.02
C GLU A 546 12.28 14.26 -6.35
N ASP A 547 12.91 13.97 -5.21
CA ASP A 547 12.68 12.76 -4.43
C ASP A 547 11.21 12.63 -3.98
N LYS A 548 10.61 13.75 -3.53
CA LYS A 548 9.20 13.81 -3.16
C LYS A 548 8.29 13.56 -4.36
N ARG A 549 8.62 14.09 -5.55
CA ARG A 549 7.89 13.83 -6.82
C ARG A 549 8.02 12.37 -7.26
N ARG A 550 9.23 11.83 -7.27
CA ARG A 550 9.53 10.43 -7.57
C ARG A 550 8.67 9.46 -6.76
N LYS A 551 8.59 9.66 -5.44
CA LYS A 551 7.79 8.80 -4.55
C LYS A 551 6.29 8.84 -4.88
N ARG A 552 5.74 10.01 -5.24
CA ARG A 552 4.32 10.14 -5.63
C ARG A 552 4.05 9.47 -6.97
N LEU A 553 4.91 9.72 -7.95
CA LEU A 553 4.74 9.19 -9.29
C LEU A 553 4.89 7.66 -9.33
N LEU A 554 5.82 7.10 -8.55
CA LEU A 554 5.95 5.65 -8.39
C LEU A 554 4.65 5.01 -7.92
N LEU A 555 3.95 5.66 -6.99
CA LEU A 555 2.71 5.13 -6.43
C LEU A 555 1.60 5.03 -7.50
N PHE A 556 1.56 5.97 -8.44
CA PHE A 556 0.63 5.93 -9.58
C PHE A 556 1.02 4.86 -10.59
N ALA A 557 2.31 4.76 -10.91
CA ALA A 557 2.79 3.72 -11.81
C ALA A 557 2.50 2.33 -11.23
N VAL A 558 2.75 2.12 -9.94
CA VAL A 558 2.40 0.88 -9.23
C VAL A 558 0.90 0.60 -9.30
N LEU A 559 0.04 1.59 -9.05
CA LEU A 559 -1.42 1.44 -9.18
C LEU A 559 -1.84 1.02 -10.59
N CYS A 560 -1.45 1.80 -11.60
CA CYS A 560 -1.81 1.53 -12.99
C CYS A 560 -1.30 0.16 -13.43
N THR A 561 -0.03 -0.16 -13.18
CA THR A 561 0.56 -1.49 -13.46
C THR A 561 -0.26 -2.61 -12.81
N THR A 562 -0.68 -2.46 -11.54
CA THR A 562 -1.49 -3.47 -10.85
C THR A 562 -2.80 -3.72 -11.59
N LEU A 563 -3.52 -2.63 -11.86
CA LEU A 563 -4.88 -2.68 -12.40
C LEU A 563 -4.89 -3.20 -13.82
N SER A 564 -3.99 -2.67 -14.65
CA SER A 564 -3.93 -3.04 -16.05
C SER A 564 -3.41 -4.46 -16.24
N TYR A 565 -2.47 -4.93 -15.40
CA TYR A 565 -1.98 -6.30 -15.47
C TYR A 565 -3.09 -7.31 -15.19
N GLN A 566 -3.83 -7.13 -14.09
CA GLN A 566 -4.94 -8.02 -13.72
C GLN A 566 -6.03 -8.02 -14.79
N ALA A 567 -6.49 -6.83 -15.22
CA ALA A 567 -7.55 -6.72 -16.21
C ALA A 567 -7.15 -7.19 -17.60
N GLY A 568 -5.87 -7.10 -17.98
CA GLY A 568 -5.39 -7.62 -19.25
C GLY A 568 -5.37 -9.15 -19.31
N LEU A 569 -5.09 -9.81 -18.18
CA LEU A 569 -5.11 -11.28 -18.08
C LEU A 569 -6.50 -11.85 -17.81
N THR A 570 -7.42 -11.04 -17.27
CA THR A 570 -8.82 -11.39 -17.01
C THR A 570 -9.72 -10.29 -17.60
N PRO A 571 -9.96 -10.33 -18.92
CA PRO A 571 -10.73 -9.30 -19.60
C PRO A 571 -12.19 -9.29 -19.12
N PRO A 572 -12.89 -8.15 -19.25
CA PRO A 572 -14.27 -8.01 -18.81
C PRO A 572 -15.20 -9.02 -19.50
N GLY A 573 -16.13 -9.58 -18.74
CA GLY A 573 -17.03 -10.64 -19.21
C GLY A 573 -16.40 -12.04 -19.24
N GLY A 574 -15.11 -12.16 -18.89
CA GLY A 574 -14.43 -13.46 -18.79
C GLY A 574 -14.07 -14.09 -20.13
N PHE A 575 -13.96 -15.41 -20.12
CA PHE A 575 -13.57 -16.24 -21.26
C PHE A 575 -14.67 -17.23 -21.61
N ARG A 576 -14.78 -17.59 -22.89
CA ARG A 576 -15.64 -18.71 -23.28
C ARG A 576 -15.09 -20.03 -22.76
N LEU A 577 -15.99 -20.92 -22.36
CA LEU A 577 -15.65 -22.24 -21.82
C LEU A 577 -15.80 -23.38 -22.84
N LYS A 578 -16.44 -23.13 -23.98
CA LYS A 578 -16.70 -24.12 -25.03
C LYS A 578 -16.49 -23.52 -26.42
N ASP A 579 -16.09 -24.38 -27.35
CA ASP A 579 -16.11 -24.09 -28.78
C ASP A 579 -17.56 -24.06 -29.29
N ASP A 580 -17.86 -23.23 -30.29
CA ASP A 580 -19.16 -23.25 -30.97
C ASP A 580 -19.05 -23.40 -32.49
N GLU A 581 -20.18 -23.75 -33.12
CA GLU A 581 -20.29 -23.98 -34.56
C GLU A 581 -20.03 -22.72 -35.41
N PHE A 582 -20.03 -21.53 -34.78
CA PHE A 582 -19.82 -20.25 -35.44
C PHE A 582 -18.33 -19.86 -35.49
N GLY A 583 -17.43 -20.75 -35.08
CA GLY A 583 -15.98 -20.54 -35.11
C GLY A 583 -15.45 -19.75 -33.92
N HIS A 584 -16.19 -19.67 -32.81
CA HIS A 584 -15.68 -19.11 -31.57
C HIS A 584 -14.93 -20.20 -30.79
N HIS A 585 -13.69 -19.91 -30.39
CA HIS A 585 -12.86 -20.86 -29.67
C HIS A 585 -12.94 -20.69 -28.16
N ALA A 586 -12.86 -21.80 -27.43
CA ALA A 586 -12.74 -21.81 -25.98
C ALA A 586 -11.49 -21.02 -25.56
N GLY A 587 -11.66 -20.29 -24.46
CA GLY A 587 -10.64 -19.45 -23.89
C GLY A 587 -10.58 -18.05 -24.48
N ASP A 588 -11.29 -17.74 -25.57
CA ASP A 588 -11.35 -16.38 -26.11
C ASP A 588 -12.16 -15.40 -25.25
N PRO A 589 -11.80 -14.10 -25.23
CA PRO A 589 -12.47 -13.11 -24.39
C PRO A 589 -13.89 -12.89 -24.89
N VAL A 590 -14.89 -13.01 -24.01
CA VAL A 590 -16.29 -12.94 -24.42
C VAL A 590 -16.64 -11.58 -25.05
N LEU A 591 -16.09 -10.50 -24.50
CA LEU A 591 -16.28 -9.14 -25.01
C LEU A 591 -15.75 -8.96 -26.45
N PHE A 592 -14.78 -9.75 -26.89
CA PHE A 592 -14.17 -9.63 -28.21
C PHE A 592 -15.18 -9.89 -29.33
N TYR A 593 -16.07 -10.86 -29.17
CA TYR A 593 -17.02 -11.24 -30.21
C TYR A 593 -18.33 -10.46 -30.14
N ASN A 594 -18.88 -10.30 -28.94
CA ASN A 594 -20.16 -9.59 -28.77
C ASN A 594 -20.00 -8.09 -29.03
N TYR A 595 -18.83 -7.52 -28.70
CA TYR A 595 -18.56 -6.09 -28.82
C TYR A 595 -17.11 -5.79 -29.25
N PRO A 596 -16.69 -6.15 -30.49
CA PRO A 596 -15.30 -6.11 -30.94
C PRO A 596 -14.67 -4.72 -30.86
N ARG A 597 -15.44 -3.66 -31.16
CA ARG A 597 -14.96 -2.27 -31.05
C ARG A 597 -14.65 -1.89 -29.61
N ARG A 598 -15.46 -2.37 -28.65
CA ARG A 598 -15.24 -2.11 -27.22
C ARG A 598 -14.08 -2.90 -26.68
N TYR A 599 -13.99 -4.18 -27.03
CA TYR A 599 -12.85 -4.99 -26.64
C TYR A 599 -11.54 -4.39 -27.15
N LYS A 600 -11.48 -3.96 -28.42
CA LYS A 600 -10.29 -3.27 -28.96
C LYS A 600 -9.98 -2.00 -28.17
N ALA A 601 -10.97 -1.16 -27.88
CA ALA A 601 -10.77 0.04 -27.07
C ALA A 601 -10.23 -0.29 -25.67
N PHE A 602 -10.84 -1.26 -24.98
CA PHE A 602 -10.38 -1.78 -23.70
C PHE A 602 -8.94 -2.28 -23.77
N PHE A 603 -8.64 -3.19 -24.69
CA PHE A 603 -7.34 -3.84 -24.84
C PHE A 603 -6.22 -2.83 -25.10
N TYR A 604 -6.43 -1.91 -26.04
CA TYR A 604 -5.42 -0.90 -26.39
C TYR A 604 -5.21 0.11 -25.26
N CYS A 605 -6.29 0.65 -24.67
CA CYS A 605 -6.18 1.58 -23.55
C CYS A 605 -5.53 0.92 -22.32
N ASN A 606 -5.91 -0.32 -22.00
CA ASN A 606 -5.32 -1.07 -20.89
C ASN A 606 -3.84 -1.34 -21.12
N SER A 607 -3.45 -1.73 -22.34
CA SER A 607 -2.04 -1.97 -22.70
C SER A 607 -1.18 -0.71 -22.70
N VAL A 608 -1.73 0.43 -23.17
CA VAL A 608 -1.08 1.74 -23.05
C VAL A 608 -0.85 2.09 -21.58
N SER A 609 -1.86 1.92 -20.72
CA SER A 609 -1.74 2.19 -19.29
C SER A 609 -0.67 1.31 -18.62
N PHE A 610 -0.65 0.02 -18.94
CA PHE A 610 0.33 -0.94 -18.42
C PHE A 610 1.76 -0.57 -18.84
N MET A 611 2.01 -0.41 -20.14
CA MET A 611 3.36 -0.17 -20.66
C MET A 611 3.90 1.21 -20.30
N SER A 612 3.02 2.22 -20.31
CA SER A 612 3.34 3.56 -19.79
C SER A 612 3.84 3.48 -18.35
N SER A 613 3.18 2.71 -17.51
CA SER A 613 3.50 2.55 -16.08
C SER A 613 4.73 1.70 -15.84
N ILE A 614 4.98 0.66 -16.63
CA ILE A 614 6.21 -0.14 -16.52
C ILE A 614 7.42 0.65 -16.98
N ALA A 615 7.34 1.34 -18.12
CA ALA A 615 8.41 2.24 -18.57
C ALA A 615 8.72 3.32 -17.53
N PHE A 616 7.67 3.85 -16.88
CA PHE A 616 7.80 4.73 -15.73
C PHE A 616 8.67 4.12 -14.62
N ILE A 617 8.31 2.91 -14.18
CA ILE A 617 8.98 2.23 -13.07
C ILE A 617 10.45 1.98 -13.41
N ILE A 618 10.75 1.51 -14.62
CA ILE A 618 12.14 1.28 -15.10
C ILE A 618 12.97 2.56 -14.99
N LEU A 619 12.41 3.70 -15.41
CA LEU A 619 13.11 4.99 -15.36
C LEU A 619 13.30 5.49 -13.93
N LEU A 620 12.32 5.28 -13.05
CA LEU A 620 12.43 5.68 -11.64
C LEU A 620 13.41 4.86 -10.83
N VAL A 621 13.63 3.61 -11.23
CA VAL A 621 14.60 2.72 -10.61
C VAL A 621 16.01 3.28 -10.77
N ASN A 622 16.32 3.86 -11.93
CA ASN A 622 17.66 4.37 -12.22
C ASN A 622 17.84 5.81 -11.69
N PRO A 623 18.72 6.05 -10.69
CA PRO A 623 18.93 7.39 -10.13
C PRO A 623 19.44 8.41 -11.14
N ASN A 624 20.13 7.95 -12.19
CA ASN A 624 20.74 8.81 -13.20
C ASN A 624 19.71 9.28 -14.24
N LEU A 625 18.63 8.51 -14.45
CA LEU A 625 17.62 8.80 -15.48
C LEU A 625 16.41 9.54 -14.91
N TYR A 626 16.01 9.29 -13.67
CA TYR A 626 14.79 9.90 -13.15
C TYR A 626 14.93 11.41 -12.92
N ARG A 627 16.11 11.92 -12.52
CA ARG A 627 16.28 13.35 -12.24
C ARG A 627 16.06 14.20 -13.51
N PRO A 628 16.75 13.92 -14.63
CA PRO A 628 16.45 14.59 -15.90
C PRO A 628 14.99 14.40 -16.35
N ALA A 629 14.42 13.21 -16.19
CA ALA A 629 13.07 12.89 -16.66
C ALA A 629 11.95 13.58 -15.85
N ILE A 630 12.19 13.90 -14.57
CA ILE A 630 11.26 14.70 -13.77
C ILE A 630 11.29 16.16 -14.21
N ARG A 631 12.47 16.70 -14.52
CA ARG A 631 12.65 18.11 -14.92
C ARG A 631 12.05 18.39 -16.30
N SER A 632 12.15 17.44 -17.23
CA SER A 632 11.57 17.54 -18.58
C SER A 632 10.04 17.36 -18.64
N TYR A 633 9.36 17.19 -17.50
CA TYR A 633 7.92 16.86 -17.39
C TYR A 633 7.46 15.58 -18.12
N ALA A 634 8.35 14.83 -18.78
CA ALA A 634 8.02 13.62 -19.54
C ALA A 634 7.31 12.57 -18.69
N LEU A 635 7.78 12.37 -17.46
CA LEU A 635 7.15 11.45 -16.51
C LEU A 635 5.73 11.92 -16.10
N SER A 636 5.50 13.23 -15.97
CA SER A 636 4.17 13.76 -15.66
C SER A 636 3.18 13.50 -16.80
N VAL A 637 3.61 13.69 -18.05
CA VAL A 637 2.80 13.41 -19.24
C VAL A 637 2.48 11.93 -19.33
N CYS A 638 3.49 11.07 -19.16
CA CYS A 638 3.33 9.62 -19.13
C CYS A 638 2.29 9.18 -18.07
N THR A 639 2.34 9.76 -16.87
CA THR A 639 1.33 9.50 -15.82
C THR A 639 -0.07 9.92 -16.26
N GLY A 640 -0.21 11.11 -16.84
CA GLY A 640 -1.50 11.61 -17.31
C GLY A 640 -2.12 10.72 -18.38
N VAL A 641 -1.30 10.31 -19.37
CA VAL A 641 -1.70 9.36 -20.42
C VAL A 641 -2.09 8.01 -19.83
N GLY A 642 -1.28 7.46 -18.91
CA GLY A 642 -1.57 6.17 -18.28
C GLY A 642 -2.86 6.17 -17.47
N MET A 643 -3.13 7.24 -16.71
CA MET A 643 -4.37 7.40 -15.93
C MET A 643 -5.60 7.62 -16.82
N PHE A 644 -5.49 8.41 -17.89
CA PHE A 644 -6.57 8.58 -18.85
C PHE A 644 -6.89 7.27 -19.57
N ALA A 645 -5.86 6.54 -20.00
CA ALA A 645 -5.99 5.23 -20.62
C ALA A 645 -6.67 4.22 -19.67
N LEU A 646 -6.40 4.28 -18.36
CA LEU A 646 -7.06 3.45 -17.36
C LEU A 646 -8.57 3.76 -17.25
N ILE A 647 -8.96 5.04 -17.28
CA ILE A 647 -10.39 5.44 -17.28
C ILE A 647 -11.08 4.95 -18.56
N CYS A 648 -10.43 5.09 -19.72
CA CYS A 648 -10.95 4.60 -20.99
C CYS A 648 -11.12 3.08 -20.99
N ALA A 649 -10.16 2.34 -20.44
CA ALA A 649 -10.27 0.90 -20.26
C ALA A 649 -11.46 0.54 -19.36
N TYR A 650 -11.61 1.21 -18.21
CA TYR A 650 -12.75 1.01 -17.32
C TYR A 650 -14.08 1.29 -18.02
N ALA A 651 -14.21 2.41 -18.73
CA ALA A 651 -15.45 2.80 -19.40
C ALA A 651 -15.84 1.86 -20.56
N ALA A 652 -14.85 1.32 -21.28
CA ALA A 652 -15.05 0.35 -22.35
C ALA A 652 -15.34 -1.06 -21.82
N GLY A 653 -14.72 -1.44 -20.71
CA GLY A 653 -14.80 -2.79 -20.14
C GLY A 653 -15.96 -3.02 -19.17
N SER A 654 -16.31 -2.05 -18.33
CA SER A 654 -17.31 -2.22 -17.26
C SER A 654 -18.75 -2.25 -17.76
N THR A 655 -19.02 -1.69 -18.95
CA THR A 655 -20.35 -1.76 -19.56
C THR A 655 -20.30 -2.10 -21.02
N GLN A 656 -21.28 -2.88 -21.44
CA GLN A 656 -21.51 -3.24 -22.84
C GLN A 656 -22.38 -2.20 -23.58
N HIS A 657 -22.94 -1.21 -22.86
CA HIS A 657 -23.84 -0.18 -23.39
C HIS A 657 -23.18 1.19 -23.56
N LEU A 658 -23.60 1.95 -24.58
CA LEU A 658 -22.93 3.22 -24.94
C LEU A 658 -23.38 4.38 -24.02
N LYS A 659 -24.66 4.37 -23.62
CA LYS A 659 -25.23 5.35 -22.69
C LYS A 659 -24.52 5.36 -21.34
N THR A 660 -24.16 4.18 -20.83
CA THR A 660 -23.46 4.03 -19.55
C THR A 660 -21.99 4.41 -19.61
N SER A 661 -21.29 4.15 -20.73
CA SER A 661 -19.93 4.65 -20.94
C SER A 661 -19.91 6.19 -21.03
N ILE A 662 -20.89 6.82 -21.69
CA ILE A 662 -21.04 8.29 -21.71
C ILE A 662 -21.21 8.83 -20.30
N TYR A 663 -22.00 8.16 -19.45
CA TYR A 663 -22.16 8.56 -18.05
C TYR A 663 -20.81 8.58 -17.31
N ILE A 664 -19.95 7.57 -17.48
CA ILE A 664 -18.63 7.54 -16.82
C ILE A 664 -17.77 8.73 -17.26
N PHE A 665 -17.69 9.00 -18.57
CA PHE A 665 -16.93 10.14 -19.08
C PHE A 665 -17.54 11.48 -18.63
N GLY A 666 -18.86 11.61 -18.68
CA GLY A 666 -19.61 12.78 -18.22
C GLY A 666 -19.37 13.05 -16.74
N LEU A 667 -19.36 12.01 -15.90
CA LEU A 667 -19.06 12.13 -14.48
C LEU A 667 -17.62 12.60 -14.25
N VAL A 668 -16.63 11.99 -14.91
CA VAL A 668 -15.22 12.41 -14.80
C VAL A 668 -15.06 13.86 -15.24
N ALA A 669 -15.64 14.24 -16.39
CA ALA A 669 -15.59 15.60 -16.92
C ALA A 669 -16.27 16.61 -15.99
N LEU A 670 -17.47 16.30 -15.49
CA LEU A 670 -18.21 17.13 -14.54
C LEU A 670 -17.40 17.36 -13.27
N VAL A 671 -16.82 16.29 -12.71
CA VAL A 671 -16.03 16.40 -11.49
C VAL A 671 -14.76 17.22 -11.77
N LEU A 672 -14.02 16.97 -12.85
CA LEU A 672 -12.85 17.79 -13.20
C LEU A 672 -13.23 19.27 -13.42
N PHE A 673 -14.37 19.55 -14.04
CA PHE A 673 -14.88 20.90 -14.26
C PHE A 673 -15.22 21.62 -12.95
N ILE A 674 -16.01 21.00 -12.07
CA ILE A 674 -16.32 21.53 -10.72
C ILE A 674 -15.02 21.80 -9.97
N MET A 675 -14.05 20.89 -10.08
CA MET A 675 -12.77 21.03 -9.39
C MET A 675 -11.90 22.16 -9.96
N MET A 676 -11.89 22.38 -11.28
CA MET A 676 -11.22 23.53 -11.90
C MET A 676 -11.85 24.85 -11.44
N LEU A 677 -13.18 24.93 -11.38
CA LEU A 677 -13.88 26.10 -10.84
C LEU A 677 -13.52 26.37 -9.38
N VAL A 678 -13.43 25.32 -8.54
CA VAL A 678 -13.01 25.45 -7.14
C VAL A 678 -11.55 25.91 -7.03
N ILE A 679 -10.63 25.38 -7.85
CA ILE A 679 -9.22 25.82 -7.85
C ILE A 679 -9.13 27.29 -8.27
N ILE A 680 -9.83 27.69 -9.34
CA ILE A 680 -9.87 29.09 -9.80
C ILE A 680 -10.46 29.99 -8.72
N TYR A 681 -11.57 29.61 -8.09
CA TYR A 681 -12.18 30.36 -6.99
C TYR A 681 -11.22 30.54 -5.82
N LEU A 682 -10.53 29.46 -5.40
CA LEU A 682 -9.56 29.51 -4.30
C LEU A 682 -8.34 30.36 -4.66
N TYR A 683 -7.86 30.28 -5.91
CA TYR A 683 -6.78 31.12 -6.43
C TYR A 683 -7.17 32.60 -6.39
N TRP A 684 -8.35 32.96 -6.93
CA TRP A 684 -8.88 34.33 -6.89
C TRP A 684 -9.06 34.84 -5.46
N ARG A 685 -9.54 33.99 -4.55
CA ARG A 685 -9.70 34.32 -3.13
C ARG A 685 -8.36 34.64 -2.46
N ASP A 686 -7.32 33.84 -2.72
CA ASP A 686 -6.01 34.03 -2.11
C ASP A 686 -5.28 35.25 -2.69
N VAL A 687 -5.39 35.50 -4.01
CA VAL A 687 -4.91 36.75 -4.64
C VAL A 687 -5.60 37.98 -4.05
N ASN A 688 -6.92 37.93 -3.87
CA ASN A 688 -7.68 39.02 -3.26
C ASN A 688 -7.35 39.21 -1.77
N LYS A 689 -6.90 38.16 -1.07
CA LYS A 689 -6.45 38.27 0.32
C LYS A 689 -5.10 38.99 0.40
N GLY A 690 -4.17 38.66 -0.50
CA GLY A 690 -2.89 39.36 -0.62
C GLY A 690 -3.05 40.86 -0.87
N LYS A 691 -3.94 41.25 -1.79
CA LYS A 691 -4.25 42.67 -2.05
C LYS A 691 -4.81 43.41 -0.82
N LYS A 692 -5.67 42.75 -0.04
CA LYS A 692 -6.25 43.35 1.19
C LYS A 692 -5.22 43.50 2.32
N ASP A 693 -4.23 42.61 2.38
CA ASP A 693 -3.15 42.68 3.36
C ASP A 693 -2.12 43.76 2.98
N GLU A 694 -1.86 43.97 1.67
CA GLU A 694 -1.07 45.09 1.15
C GLU A 694 -1.73 46.46 1.41
N GLU A 695 -3.03 46.61 1.11
CA GLU A 695 -3.78 47.86 1.38
C GLU A 695 -3.85 48.22 2.87
N LYS A 696 -3.88 47.22 3.77
CA LYS A 696 -3.85 47.44 5.24
C LYS A 696 -2.45 47.78 5.75
N GLY A 697 -1.40 47.20 5.15
CA GLY A 697 -0.01 47.54 5.46
C GLY A 697 0.36 48.96 5.02
N GLU A 698 -0.15 49.40 3.87
CA GLU A 698 0.08 50.75 3.35
C GLU A 698 -0.67 51.82 4.14
N LYS A 699 -1.91 51.56 4.56
CA LYS A 699 -2.63 52.43 5.52
C LYS A 699 -1.93 52.54 6.88
N SER A 700 -1.33 51.46 7.38
CA SER A 700 -0.58 51.49 8.66
C SER A 700 0.72 52.30 8.56
N ARG A 701 1.43 52.24 7.41
CA ARG A 701 2.64 53.05 7.18
C ARG A 701 2.34 54.54 7.04
N VAL A 702 1.24 54.91 6.37
CA VAL A 702 0.81 56.31 6.25
C VAL A 702 0.34 56.89 7.59
N THR A 703 -0.18 56.06 8.49
CA THR A 703 -0.59 56.50 9.84
C THR A 703 0.62 56.70 10.76
N GLN A 704 1.72 55.98 10.54
CA GLN A 704 2.94 56.08 11.37
C GLN A 704 3.86 57.25 10.97
N ASP A 705 3.81 57.72 9.72
CA ASP A 705 4.56 58.89 9.23
C ASP A 705 3.91 60.23 9.66
N GLY A 706 2.62 60.21 10.01
CA GLY A 706 1.90 61.37 10.54
C GLY A 706 2.22 61.71 12.01
N ASP A 707 2.76 60.76 12.78
CA ASP A 707 3.00 60.91 14.23
C ASP A 707 4.44 61.37 14.54
N VAL A 708 5.37 61.21 13.60
CA VAL A 708 6.78 61.60 13.76
C VAL A 708 6.98 63.12 13.68
N ARG A 709 5.99 63.90 13.20
CA ARG A 709 6.10 65.37 13.11
C ARG A 709 5.75 66.12 14.42
N LYS A 710 5.49 65.41 15.52
CA LYS A 710 5.18 66.02 16.83
C LYS A 710 6.07 65.49 17.95
N GLN A 711 7.39 65.43 17.76
CA GLN A 711 8.30 65.29 18.91
C GLN A 711 9.74 65.73 18.61
N GLU A 712 9.90 66.90 17.96
CA GLU A 712 11.16 67.64 18.05
C GLU A 712 10.93 68.89 18.89
N THR A 713 11.14 68.78 20.20
CA THR A 713 11.63 69.92 20.97
C THR A 713 12.25 69.47 22.30
N LYS A 714 13.53 69.86 22.44
CA LYS A 714 14.29 70.12 23.68
C LYS A 714 15.36 69.10 24.10
N THR A 715 16.60 69.60 23.94
CA THR A 715 17.74 69.67 24.89
C THR A 715 18.76 68.52 25.04
N LEU A 716 19.84 68.61 24.24
CA LEU A 716 21.24 68.96 24.57
C LEU A 716 21.99 68.36 25.81
N LYS A 717 22.96 67.42 25.54
CA LYS A 717 24.38 67.21 26.00
C LYS A 717 24.76 67.18 27.53
N PRO A 718 25.98 66.72 27.96
CA PRO A 718 27.14 66.12 27.23
C PRO A 718 27.84 64.86 27.87
N ILE A 719 28.63 64.16 27.03
CA ILE A 719 30.01 63.61 27.19
C ILE A 719 30.50 63.11 28.57
N GLU A 720 30.98 61.86 28.64
CA GLU A 720 32.34 61.56 29.15
C GLU A 720 32.90 60.21 28.63
N THR A 721 34.22 60.22 28.36
CA THR A 721 35.05 59.13 27.82
C THR A 721 35.91 58.60 28.96
N ARG A 722 36.08 57.27 29.11
CA ARG A 722 37.27 56.73 29.79
C ARG A 722 37.58 55.28 29.38
N SER A 723 38.78 55.08 28.86
CA SER A 723 39.51 53.83 28.73
C SER A 723 40.16 53.44 30.08
N ASP A 724 40.36 52.14 30.35
CA ASP A 724 41.58 51.62 30.99
C ASP A 724 41.65 50.07 30.91
N VAL A 725 42.89 49.58 31.04
CA VAL A 725 43.46 48.27 30.67
C VAL A 725 43.62 47.34 31.89
N GLY A 726 43.51 46.02 31.68
CA GLY A 726 44.36 44.98 32.30
C GLY A 726 43.87 44.27 33.58
N MET A 727 43.71 42.94 33.55
CA MET A 727 44.67 41.94 34.07
C MET A 727 44.00 40.57 34.30
N GLU A 728 44.81 39.54 34.05
CA GLU A 728 44.57 38.11 34.04
C GLU A 728 44.44 37.50 35.45
N GLY A 729 43.71 36.39 35.59
CA GLY A 729 43.58 35.65 36.84
C GLY A 729 42.90 34.29 36.65
N ASP A 730 43.73 33.24 36.68
CA ASP A 730 43.41 31.83 36.51
C ASP A 730 42.30 31.29 37.42
N ASN A 731 41.48 30.37 36.90
CA ASN A 731 40.86 29.28 37.66
C ASN A 731 40.50 28.14 36.69
N ILE A 732 41.48 27.28 36.40
CA ILE A 732 41.29 25.96 35.79
C ILE A 732 41.41 24.93 36.90
N THR A 733 40.31 24.32 37.32
CA THR A 733 40.18 22.88 37.66
C THR A 733 38.77 22.55 38.19
N ALA A 734 37.82 22.32 37.28
CA ALA A 734 36.59 21.55 37.57
C ALA A 734 35.81 21.03 36.33
N ASN A 735 36.35 21.14 35.10
CA ASN A 735 35.57 20.87 33.86
C ASN A 735 35.95 19.58 33.11
N SER A 736 36.68 18.65 33.72
CA SER A 736 37.10 17.42 33.05
C SER A 736 36.26 16.18 33.41
N ILE A 737 35.33 16.26 34.37
CA ILE A 737 34.50 15.11 34.76
C ILE A 737 33.04 15.24 34.24
N GLU A 738 32.48 16.45 34.16
CA GLU A 738 31.11 16.64 33.61
C GLU A 738 31.01 16.42 32.08
N ASN A 739 32.08 16.71 31.33
CA ASN A 739 32.07 16.55 29.87
C ASN A 739 32.07 15.08 29.43
N THR A 740 32.62 14.16 30.23
CA THR A 740 32.65 12.72 29.90
C THR A 740 31.30 12.04 30.16
N GLU A 741 30.60 12.41 31.25
CA GLU A 741 29.24 11.91 31.52
C GLU A 741 28.22 12.47 30.52
N GLN A 742 28.32 13.74 30.12
CA GLN A 742 27.44 14.31 29.09
C GLN A 742 27.71 13.78 27.67
N GLU A 743 28.96 13.43 27.32
CA GLU A 743 29.25 12.71 26.07
C GLU A 743 28.77 11.25 26.09
N GLU A 744 28.85 10.53 27.23
CA GLU A 744 28.28 9.18 27.35
C GLU A 744 26.75 9.19 27.28
N ILE A 745 26.08 10.10 28.00
CA ILE A 745 24.62 10.24 28.00
C ILE A 745 24.09 10.62 26.60
N THR A 746 24.78 11.53 25.88
CA THR A 746 24.40 11.89 24.50
C THR A 746 24.66 10.74 23.51
N THR A 747 25.72 9.96 23.72
CA THR A 747 26.04 8.78 22.89
C THR A 747 25.08 7.62 23.14
N GLU A 748 24.67 7.38 24.39
CA GLU A 748 23.64 6.39 24.73
C GLU A 748 22.27 6.81 24.21
N SER A 749 21.86 8.07 24.41
CA SER A 749 20.62 8.62 23.85
C SER A 749 20.58 8.49 22.32
N ALA A 750 21.68 8.77 21.63
CA ALA A 750 21.77 8.61 20.17
C ALA A 750 21.72 7.14 19.73
N LYS A 751 22.34 6.22 20.48
CA LYS A 751 22.26 4.77 20.23
C LYS A 751 20.85 4.23 20.46
N GLU A 752 20.16 4.68 21.50
CA GLU A 752 18.77 4.31 21.79
C GLU A 752 17.79 4.85 20.74
N GLU A 753 17.94 6.10 20.33
CA GLU A 753 17.14 6.70 19.25
C GLU A 753 17.32 5.93 17.94
N HIS A 754 18.57 5.62 17.57
CA HIS A 754 18.87 4.83 16.36
C HIS A 754 18.30 3.39 16.45
N LYS A 755 18.39 2.75 17.61
CA LYS A 755 17.80 1.42 17.86
C LYS A 755 16.28 1.44 17.74
N SER A 756 15.64 2.49 18.27
CA SER A 756 14.20 2.72 18.17
C SER A 756 13.76 2.92 16.71
N LYS A 757 14.40 3.83 15.96
CA LYS A 757 14.11 4.05 14.53
C LYS A 757 14.20 2.76 13.71
N LYS A 758 15.25 1.97 13.93
CA LYS A 758 15.43 0.66 13.28
C LYS A 758 14.30 -0.32 13.64
N LYS A 759 13.91 -0.41 14.90
CA LYS A 759 12.76 -1.21 15.38
C LYS A 759 11.49 -0.84 14.61
N HIS A 760 11.23 0.46 14.46
CA HIS A 760 10.04 0.96 13.78
C HIS A 760 10.04 0.72 12.27
N ALA A 761 11.18 0.86 11.60
CA ALA A 761 11.31 0.50 10.18
C ALA A 761 11.00 -0.99 9.96
N THR A 762 11.51 -1.86 10.83
CA THR A 762 11.20 -3.29 10.81
C THR A 762 9.70 -3.56 11.02
N LEU A 763 9.04 -2.89 11.97
CA LEU A 763 7.60 -3.04 12.22
C LEU A 763 6.75 -2.68 10.98
N LYS A 764 7.03 -1.53 10.35
CA LYS A 764 6.32 -1.07 9.15
C LYS A 764 6.46 -2.08 8.00
N TYR A 765 7.67 -2.61 7.83
CA TYR A 765 7.99 -3.59 6.82
C TYR A 765 7.28 -4.93 7.05
N LEU A 766 7.32 -5.48 8.28
CA LEU A 766 6.63 -6.72 8.62
C LEU A 766 5.12 -6.62 8.43
N MET A 767 4.55 -5.46 8.76
CA MET A 767 3.12 -5.21 8.55
C MET A 767 2.76 -5.17 7.06
N LEU A 768 3.58 -4.51 6.22
CA LEU A 768 3.37 -4.51 4.76
C LEU A 768 3.38 -5.94 4.20
N LEU A 769 4.32 -6.76 4.67
CA LEU A 769 4.48 -8.12 4.18
C LEU A 769 3.38 -9.07 4.68
N GLY A 770 2.92 -8.90 5.92
CA GLY A 770 1.73 -9.59 6.42
C GLY A 770 0.47 -9.19 5.65
N VAL A 771 0.31 -7.90 5.33
CA VAL A 771 -0.80 -7.41 4.51
C VAL A 771 -0.75 -7.98 3.09
N LEU A 772 0.43 -8.09 2.49
CA LEU A 772 0.64 -8.75 1.20
C LEU A 772 0.19 -10.21 1.24
N ALA A 773 0.78 -11.00 2.15
CA ALA A 773 0.52 -12.43 2.21
C ALA A 773 -0.95 -12.71 2.54
N ALA A 774 -1.54 -11.97 3.48
CA ALA A 774 -2.95 -12.10 3.82
C ALA A 774 -3.89 -11.73 2.65
N SER A 775 -3.60 -10.71 1.85
CA SER A 775 -4.48 -10.32 0.73
C SER A 775 -4.52 -11.38 -0.35
N VAL A 776 -3.35 -11.87 -0.78
CA VAL A 776 -3.28 -12.79 -1.91
C VAL A 776 -3.81 -14.18 -1.56
N THR A 777 -3.53 -14.64 -0.34
CA THR A 777 -3.98 -15.95 0.14
C THR A 777 -5.48 -15.94 0.43
N TYR A 778 -6.04 -14.82 0.89
CA TYR A 778 -7.48 -14.67 1.08
C TYR A 778 -8.24 -14.85 -0.24
N GLN A 779 -7.83 -14.13 -1.29
CA GLN A 779 -8.48 -14.22 -2.61
C GLN A 779 -8.35 -15.64 -3.20
N ALA A 780 -7.14 -16.21 -3.15
CA ALA A 780 -6.89 -17.57 -3.63
C ALA A 780 -7.63 -18.65 -2.82
N GLY A 781 -7.93 -18.39 -1.55
CA GLY A 781 -8.69 -19.31 -0.71
C GLY A 781 -10.17 -19.36 -1.05
N LEU A 782 -10.77 -18.22 -1.44
CA LEU A 782 -12.18 -18.17 -1.85
C LEU A 782 -12.41 -18.72 -3.26
N ASN A 783 -11.43 -18.51 -4.14
CA ASN A 783 -11.41 -18.98 -5.52
C ASN A 783 -10.25 -19.96 -5.72
N PRO A 784 -10.45 -21.27 -5.45
CA PRO A 784 -9.39 -22.25 -5.54
C PRO A 784 -8.88 -22.39 -6.99
N PRO A 785 -7.60 -22.75 -7.18
CA PRO A 785 -7.02 -22.99 -8.49
C PRO A 785 -7.75 -24.12 -9.22
N GLY A 786 -7.91 -23.96 -10.53
CA GLY A 786 -8.74 -24.84 -11.35
C GLY A 786 -10.25 -24.57 -11.23
N GLY A 787 -10.66 -23.59 -10.42
CA GLY A 787 -12.05 -23.21 -10.27
C GLY A 787 -12.85 -24.22 -9.43
N VAL A 788 -14.16 -24.12 -9.55
CA VAL A 788 -15.15 -24.94 -8.83
C VAL A 788 -16.16 -25.50 -9.81
N TRP A 789 -16.72 -26.66 -9.50
CA TRP A 789 -17.74 -27.27 -10.34
C TRP A 789 -18.99 -26.39 -10.40
N GLN A 790 -19.50 -26.21 -11.62
CA GLN A 790 -20.72 -25.43 -11.89
C GLN A 790 -21.99 -26.27 -11.96
N GLY A 791 -21.94 -27.58 -11.69
CA GLY A 791 -23.10 -28.46 -11.75
C GLY A 791 -22.92 -29.74 -10.95
N ASN A 792 -24.02 -30.42 -10.64
CA ASN A 792 -24.04 -31.68 -9.91
C ASN A 792 -23.94 -32.85 -10.90
N SER A 793 -22.72 -33.32 -11.20
CA SER A 793 -22.53 -34.47 -12.10
C SER A 793 -21.27 -35.28 -11.74
N ASN A 794 -21.23 -36.53 -12.20
CA ASN A 794 -20.07 -37.42 -12.12
C ASN A 794 -19.46 -37.62 -10.72
N GLY A 795 -20.29 -37.60 -9.67
CA GLY A 795 -19.84 -37.81 -8.28
C GLY A 795 -19.30 -36.57 -7.57
N HIS A 796 -19.42 -35.39 -8.20
CA HIS A 796 -19.05 -34.10 -7.61
C HIS A 796 -20.26 -33.19 -7.45
N ALA A 797 -20.23 -32.34 -6.43
CA ALA A 797 -21.27 -31.37 -6.14
C ALA A 797 -20.82 -29.97 -6.56
N ALA A 798 -21.76 -29.16 -7.02
CA ALA A 798 -21.50 -27.79 -7.43
C ALA A 798 -20.88 -26.97 -6.27
N GLY A 799 -19.93 -26.12 -6.62
CA GLY A 799 -19.16 -25.31 -5.68
C GLY A 799 -17.99 -26.06 -5.04
N ASN A 800 -17.86 -27.38 -5.22
CA ASN A 800 -16.65 -28.10 -4.82
C ASN A 800 -15.47 -27.72 -5.74
N PRO A 801 -14.24 -27.60 -5.20
CA PRO A 801 -13.06 -27.27 -5.99
C PRO A 801 -12.74 -28.38 -6.98
N VAL A 802 -12.64 -28.06 -8.26
CA VAL A 802 -12.36 -29.05 -9.32
C VAL A 802 -11.04 -29.78 -9.05
N MET A 803 -10.03 -29.03 -8.60
CA MET A 803 -8.73 -29.58 -8.26
C MET A 803 -8.75 -30.56 -7.08
N HIS A 804 -9.70 -30.43 -6.14
CA HIS A 804 -9.84 -31.39 -5.04
C HIS A 804 -10.17 -32.79 -5.57
N ASP A 805 -11.01 -32.83 -6.60
CA ASP A 805 -11.57 -34.06 -7.14
C ASP A 805 -10.62 -34.69 -8.17
N ASN A 806 -10.10 -33.90 -9.10
CA ASN A 806 -9.17 -34.39 -10.12
C ASN A 806 -7.75 -34.59 -9.57
N ARG A 807 -7.32 -33.81 -8.57
CA ARG A 807 -5.90 -33.72 -8.11
C ARG A 807 -5.77 -33.51 -6.61
N ARG A 808 -6.41 -34.38 -5.84
CA ARG A 808 -6.51 -34.28 -4.38
C ARG A 808 -5.22 -33.92 -3.65
N LEU A 809 -4.10 -34.59 -3.95
CA LEU A 809 -2.82 -34.31 -3.28
C LEU A 809 -2.36 -32.85 -3.46
N ARG A 810 -2.40 -32.34 -4.69
CA ARG A 810 -1.98 -30.96 -4.97
C ARG A 810 -2.95 -29.95 -4.38
N TYR A 811 -4.24 -30.22 -4.45
CA TYR A 811 -5.24 -29.37 -3.79
C TYR A 811 -5.01 -29.31 -2.28
N LEU A 812 -4.74 -30.44 -1.60
CA LEU A 812 -4.48 -30.44 -0.16
C LEU A 812 -3.21 -29.64 0.19
N ILE A 813 -2.12 -29.79 -0.59
CA ILE A 813 -0.89 -28.99 -0.40
C ILE A 813 -1.21 -27.50 -0.58
N PHE A 814 -1.91 -27.13 -1.66
CA PHE A 814 -2.33 -25.76 -1.90
C PHE A 814 -3.19 -25.22 -0.74
N PHE A 815 -4.26 -25.93 -0.39
CA PHE A 815 -5.25 -25.49 0.60
C PHE A 815 -4.63 -25.26 1.97
N TYR A 816 -3.85 -26.22 2.48
CA TYR A 816 -3.20 -26.09 3.79
C TYR A 816 -2.08 -25.06 3.77
N SER A 817 -1.24 -25.04 2.74
CA SER A 817 -0.15 -24.06 2.66
C SER A 817 -0.67 -22.62 2.56
N ASN A 818 -1.71 -22.42 1.74
CA ASN A 818 -2.38 -21.13 1.59
C ASN A 818 -3.07 -20.68 2.89
N SER A 819 -3.76 -21.61 3.57
CA SER A 819 -4.43 -21.31 4.85
C SER A 819 -3.45 -21.01 5.97
N ILE A 820 -2.33 -21.74 6.06
CA ILE A 820 -1.23 -21.48 7.01
C ILE A 820 -0.65 -20.10 6.75
N SER A 821 -0.39 -19.78 5.49
CA SER A 821 0.14 -18.49 5.10
C SER A 821 -0.81 -17.35 5.53
N PHE A 822 -2.09 -17.42 5.14
CA PHE A 822 -3.11 -16.45 5.54
C PHE A 822 -3.19 -16.23 7.06
N LEU A 823 -3.33 -17.32 7.83
CA LEU A 823 -3.50 -17.22 9.28
C LEU A 823 -2.20 -16.81 10.00
N ALA A 824 -1.04 -17.22 9.51
CA ALA A 824 0.24 -16.73 10.00
C ALA A 824 0.36 -15.23 9.81
N SER A 825 0.00 -14.70 8.65
CA SER A 825 0.01 -13.26 8.38
C SER A 825 -0.93 -12.50 9.33
N ILE A 826 -2.17 -12.97 9.51
CA ILE A 826 -3.15 -12.32 10.41
C ILE A 826 -2.69 -12.36 11.87
N VAL A 827 -2.18 -13.49 12.35
CA VAL A 827 -1.65 -13.61 13.72
C VAL A 827 -0.47 -12.65 13.91
N VAL A 828 0.46 -12.56 12.95
CA VAL A 828 1.59 -11.62 13.04
C VAL A 828 1.10 -10.18 13.04
N ILE A 829 0.12 -9.81 12.21
CA ILE A 829 -0.47 -8.47 12.23
C ILE A 829 -1.08 -8.14 13.60
N ILE A 830 -1.81 -9.08 14.22
CA ILE A 830 -2.40 -8.89 15.56
C ILE A 830 -1.31 -8.73 16.61
N LEU A 831 -0.26 -9.55 16.58
CA LEU A 831 0.87 -9.46 17.51
C LEU A 831 1.66 -8.16 17.36
N LEU A 832 1.72 -7.61 16.14
CA LEU A 832 2.37 -6.33 15.84
C LEU A 832 1.54 -5.12 16.31
N LEU A 833 0.27 -5.27 16.70
CA LEU A 833 -0.61 -4.13 16.95
C LEU A 833 -0.43 -3.46 18.34
N PRO A 834 -0.32 -4.19 19.48
CA PRO A 834 -0.09 -3.56 20.77
C PRO A 834 1.39 -3.61 21.21
N GLU A 835 1.91 -2.48 21.71
CA GLU A 835 3.30 -2.35 22.21
C GLU A 835 3.66 -3.39 23.28
N LYS A 836 2.73 -3.68 24.21
CA LYS A 836 2.92 -4.72 25.23
C LYS A 836 3.18 -6.11 24.64
N LEU A 837 2.55 -6.44 23.51
CA LEU A 837 2.84 -7.70 22.83
C LEU A 837 4.17 -7.62 22.06
N GLN A 838 4.51 -6.47 21.46
CA GLN A 838 5.81 -6.31 20.78
C GLN A 838 7.02 -6.42 21.70
N GLU A 839 6.89 -6.02 22.97
CA GLU A 839 7.95 -6.21 23.98
C GLU A 839 8.05 -7.67 24.42
N ASN A 840 6.89 -8.31 24.63
CA ASN A 840 6.83 -9.73 25.00
C ASN A 840 7.29 -10.68 23.89
N TRP A 841 7.07 -10.32 22.62
CA TRP A 841 7.37 -11.14 21.47
C TRP A 841 8.56 -10.58 20.70
N SER A 842 9.62 -11.37 20.56
CA SER A 842 10.83 -10.93 19.85
C SER A 842 10.51 -10.63 18.38
N LEU A 843 10.82 -9.41 17.91
CA LEU A 843 10.73 -9.02 16.49
C LEU A 843 11.41 -10.01 15.54
N LYS A 844 12.44 -10.68 16.04
CA LYS A 844 13.16 -11.72 15.30
C LYS A 844 12.28 -12.95 15.04
N VAL A 845 11.41 -13.32 15.98
CA VAL A 845 10.43 -14.40 15.81
C VAL A 845 9.44 -14.01 14.72
N MET A 846 8.83 -12.83 14.81
CA MET A 846 7.86 -12.35 13.81
C MET A 846 8.47 -12.26 12.41
N ASN A 847 9.73 -11.84 12.29
CA ASN A 847 10.44 -11.84 11.01
C ASN A 847 10.66 -13.24 10.44
N ILE A 848 11.04 -14.22 11.28
CA ILE A 848 11.19 -15.62 10.85
C ILE A 848 9.82 -16.20 10.44
N THR A 849 8.77 -15.91 11.19
CA THR A 849 7.40 -16.35 10.88
C THR A 849 6.95 -15.82 9.52
N ILE A 850 7.19 -14.54 9.22
CA ILE A 850 6.84 -13.96 7.91
C ILE A 850 7.68 -14.55 6.76
N VAL A 851 8.94 -14.90 6.98
CA VAL A 851 9.75 -15.58 5.95
C VAL A 851 9.20 -16.99 5.67
N LEU A 852 8.81 -17.71 6.73
CA LEU A 852 8.15 -19.02 6.59
C LEU A 852 6.79 -18.90 5.89
N ASP A 853 6.06 -17.84 6.17
CA ASP A 853 4.80 -17.48 5.51
C ASP A 853 4.99 -17.30 3.99
N LEU A 854 5.99 -16.53 3.56
CA LEU A 854 6.33 -16.38 2.13
C LEU A 854 6.72 -17.70 1.46
N PHE A 855 7.36 -18.62 2.19
CA PHE A 855 7.63 -19.96 1.68
C PHE A 855 6.35 -20.78 1.52
N GLY A 856 5.42 -20.67 2.48
CA GLY A 856 4.07 -21.25 2.37
C GLY A 856 3.29 -20.72 1.18
N LEU A 857 3.39 -19.42 0.90
CA LEU A 857 2.78 -18.78 -0.27
C LEU A 857 3.34 -19.38 -1.58
N LEU A 858 4.66 -19.51 -1.67
CA LEU A 858 5.31 -20.13 -2.83
C LEU A 858 4.94 -21.61 -3.01
N LEU A 859 4.89 -22.39 -1.92
CA LEU A 859 4.46 -23.78 -1.97
C LEU A 859 3.00 -23.91 -2.43
N ALA A 860 2.13 -22.99 -1.98
CA ALA A 860 0.75 -22.90 -2.47
C ALA A 860 0.72 -22.59 -3.97
N TYR A 861 1.51 -21.61 -4.44
CA TYR A 861 1.61 -21.28 -5.87
C TYR A 861 2.05 -22.48 -6.71
N MET A 862 3.08 -23.21 -6.28
CA MET A 862 3.58 -24.39 -6.99
C MET A 862 2.55 -25.53 -7.04
N ALA A 863 1.82 -25.72 -5.96
CA ALA A 863 0.80 -26.75 -5.89
C ALA A 863 -0.41 -26.38 -6.78
N GLY A 864 -0.85 -25.12 -6.71
CA GLY A 864 -2.04 -24.61 -7.40
C GLY A 864 -1.84 -24.33 -8.89
N SER A 865 -0.65 -23.93 -9.32
CA SER A 865 -0.38 -23.61 -10.73
C SER A 865 -0.13 -24.88 -11.56
N ARG A 866 -0.73 -24.96 -12.74
CA ARG A 866 -0.77 -26.18 -13.58
C ARG A 866 0.39 -26.19 -14.57
N MET A 867 1.58 -26.61 -14.10
CA MET A 867 2.66 -27.15 -14.95
C MET A 867 3.04 -28.55 -14.47
N ARG A 868 3.43 -29.42 -15.43
CA ARG A 868 3.88 -30.80 -15.17
C ARG A 868 5.04 -30.77 -14.15
N LEU A 869 5.07 -31.73 -13.23
CA LEU A 869 6.02 -31.76 -12.10
C LEU A 869 7.49 -31.66 -12.56
N GLU A 870 7.80 -32.25 -13.72
CA GLU A 870 9.11 -32.20 -14.38
C GLU A 870 9.56 -30.79 -14.78
N SER A 871 8.63 -29.90 -15.16
CA SER A 871 8.91 -28.51 -15.54
C SER A 871 8.87 -27.54 -14.36
N SER A 872 8.21 -27.92 -13.25
CA SER A 872 8.25 -27.18 -11.98
C SER A 872 9.62 -27.20 -11.29
N GLY A 873 10.51 -28.11 -11.73
CA GLY A 873 11.89 -28.21 -11.27
C GLY A 873 12.66 -26.89 -11.39
N TYR A 874 12.42 -26.08 -12.42
CA TYR A 874 13.08 -24.77 -12.57
C TYR A 874 12.69 -23.76 -11.48
N VAL A 875 11.42 -23.76 -11.06
CA VAL A 875 10.96 -22.93 -9.94
C VAL A 875 11.57 -23.46 -8.64
N ILE A 876 11.61 -24.77 -8.44
CA ILE A 876 12.26 -25.42 -7.29
C ILE A 876 13.75 -25.06 -7.23
N VAL A 877 14.48 -25.11 -8.36
CA VAL A 877 15.90 -24.73 -8.45
C VAL A 877 16.09 -23.25 -8.13
N PHE A 878 15.23 -22.36 -8.62
CA PHE A 878 15.28 -20.93 -8.28
C PHE A 878 15.04 -20.69 -6.78
N VAL A 879 14.13 -21.44 -6.18
CA VAL A 879 13.78 -21.36 -4.76
C VAL A 879 14.89 -21.91 -3.89
N ILE A 880 15.47 -23.05 -4.26
CA ILE A 880 16.65 -23.64 -3.60
C ILE A 880 17.84 -22.71 -3.75
N ALA A 881 18.03 -22.07 -4.91
CA ALA A 881 19.07 -21.08 -5.13
C ALA A 881 18.83 -19.82 -4.27
N ALA A 882 17.60 -19.35 -4.15
CA ALA A 882 17.22 -18.22 -3.29
C ALA A 882 17.49 -18.51 -1.80
N LEU A 883 17.07 -19.69 -1.34
CA LEU A 883 17.30 -20.19 0.01
C LEU A 883 18.79 -20.43 0.26
N GLY A 884 19.52 -20.95 -0.73
CA GLY A 884 20.96 -21.13 -0.74
C GLY A 884 21.69 -19.80 -0.59
N VAL A 885 21.33 -18.79 -1.39
CA VAL A 885 21.90 -17.43 -1.29
C VAL A 885 21.60 -16.81 0.07
N ALA A 886 20.36 -16.92 0.58
CA ALA A 886 20.00 -16.41 1.90
C ALA A 886 20.75 -17.12 3.04
N ALA A 887 20.91 -18.46 2.95
CA ALA A 887 21.63 -19.27 3.92
C ALA A 887 23.14 -18.99 3.89
N ILE A 888 23.75 -18.94 2.70
CA ILE A 888 25.16 -18.58 2.48
C ILE A 888 25.42 -17.17 3.03
N HIS A 889 24.55 -16.21 2.73
CA HIS A 889 24.69 -14.84 3.21
C HIS A 889 24.54 -14.74 4.75
N LYS A 890 23.70 -15.58 5.37
CA LYS A 890 23.56 -15.67 6.83
C LYS A 890 24.77 -16.35 7.50
N MET A 891 25.41 -17.30 6.80
CA MET A 891 26.62 -17.99 7.26
C MET A 891 27.90 -17.17 7.02
N TRP A 892 27.91 -16.28 6.03
CA TRP A 892 29.07 -15.48 5.65
C TRP A 892 29.73 -14.69 6.81
N PRO A 893 28.98 -14.05 7.75
CA PRO A 893 29.59 -13.37 8.89
C PRO A 893 30.19 -14.33 9.92
N LEU A 894 29.67 -15.57 10.01
CA LEU A 894 30.21 -16.60 10.89
C LEU A 894 31.50 -17.16 10.31
N VAL A 895 31.51 -17.44 9.00
CA VAL A 895 32.70 -17.89 8.25
C VAL A 895 33.78 -16.81 8.25
N ARG A 896 33.42 -15.54 8.02
CA ARG A 896 34.37 -14.41 8.09
C ARG A 896 34.96 -14.26 9.49
N LYS A 897 34.15 -14.35 10.55
CA LYS A 897 34.64 -14.30 11.93
C LYS A 897 35.54 -15.49 12.27
N TYR A 898 35.25 -16.67 11.72
CA TYR A 898 36.12 -17.83 11.84
C TYR A 898 37.46 -17.58 11.15
N TRP A 899 37.47 -17.11 9.90
CA TRP A 899 38.67 -16.78 9.14
C TRP A 899 39.50 -15.63 9.73
N GLU A 900 38.86 -14.59 10.26
CA GLU A 900 39.56 -13.50 10.97
C GLU A 900 40.12 -13.94 12.33
N LYS A 901 39.57 -15.02 12.90
CA LYS A 901 40.09 -15.65 14.11
C LYS A 901 41.25 -16.58 13.79
N GLU A 902 41.13 -17.35 12.70
CA GLU A 902 42.19 -18.20 12.16
C GLU A 902 43.42 -17.37 11.73
N LYS A 903 43.21 -16.27 11.02
CA LYS A 903 44.29 -15.34 10.63
C LYS A 903 44.97 -14.67 11.84
N ARG A 904 44.24 -14.42 12.93
CA ARG A 904 44.83 -13.91 14.17
C ARG A 904 45.66 -14.96 14.89
N ASN A 905 45.20 -16.21 14.91
CA ASN A 905 45.94 -17.33 15.49
C ASN A 905 47.20 -17.67 14.68
N ASN A 906 47.14 -17.64 13.35
CA ASN A 906 48.28 -17.97 12.48
C ASN A 906 49.26 -16.79 12.28
N GLY A 907 48.90 -15.57 12.69
CA GLY A 907 49.78 -14.40 12.66
C GLY A 907 50.53 -14.15 13.99
N GLN A 908 50.39 -15.04 14.96
CA GLN A 908 51.07 -15.01 16.27
C GLN A 908 52.14 -16.11 16.41
N HIS A 909 52.51 -16.78 15.31
CA HIS A 909 53.62 -17.72 15.25
C HIS A 909 54.79 -17.18 14.44
#